data_AF-A0A897NPP6-F1
#
_entry.id   AF-A0A897NPP6-F1
#
_cell.length_a   1.000
_cell.length_b   1.000
_cell.length_c   1.000
_cell.angle_alpha   90.00
_cell.angle_beta   90.00
_cell.angle_gamma   90.00
#
_symmetry.space_group_name_H-M   'P 1'
#
loop_
_entity.id
_entity.type
_entity.pdbx_description
1 polymer ?
#
loop_
_entity_poly.entity_id
_entity_poly.type
_entity_poly.pdbx_seq_one_letter_code
_entity_poly.pdbx_strand_id
1 'polypeptide(L)'
;MTLAPYHVPDFSPEADEAAIVRGDRFRFTVLTPRIVRAEYDPDGEFEDRPSQVFWHREQPVPEFDVARGDGQLAIETEALRLEYTAEEPFAPSTLSAHVRESGSVWHYGDDDVANMGGTVRTLDRVEGSTDLEPGLLGGDGWTVLEDTDRLVFDDGWVTPRDAHDDYEDIYFFGYGHDYLGALEDFTAVSGDVPMIPRWALGNWWSRYTDYSADRHRSLIERFREEELPLSVWVLDMDWHVTDNEYHGGWTGWTWNRELFPDPEGFVDWLHDVGLKTTLNIHPADGVHPHEAAYPDIAEHVGIDPASGRPVEFDASDPQFLRGYFEHVIDPLEDDGVDFWWIDWQQWDESPEMAGLDPLWALNHLHALDRTRDGRRPFILSRWGGLGGHRYPVGFSGDAYISWGSLSFQPYLTATGSNVDFGWWSHDIGGHFGGSGTPTGFGELYARWLQFGVFSPINRIHTGNIEYIDKRPWTFEPTVRETLSEALRLRHALIPYLYTMARRNHDRGVPLVRPMYYHHPNAELAYHVPQQYYFGDELVVAPHVRERGDGTNLSRQTVWLPDGEWFDFETGRPARAGLDARYGDLGDVPVYARAGAIVPLDGEPGFGDVDSPETLRVVAFPGADNTVDLYEDDGTSQAYRDGEYATTTIRQSHEPGRVALTVEAASGATEHVPATRDLELCVRGVREDLAVEVDGADGSVAYDAETRAQTITIPDHDATSRVTVTLSAHDRGLVVPEDPRRDRVRELLRHLEIPARSKARIEEYAAAFIAGERADLDWLGDFRERLTGEQARAIVETLVDAGVAHVGNAEQERLLLWNGDGRTDVTYRLSTFERGSIPLAAEGETESGPLPSLKILELDDLGGEDWTLTVEYADAGRVTFDGTGEAQQYDGEIW
;
A
#
# COMPACT_ATOMS: atom_id res chain seq x y z
N MET A 1 -27.60 27.07 13.18
CA MET A 1 -27.93 25.71 13.65
C MET A 1 -26.60 24.97 13.71
N THR A 2 -26.35 24.17 14.74
CA THR A 2 -25.11 23.38 14.87
C THR A 2 -25.25 22.06 14.11
N LEU A 3 -24.12 21.43 13.78
CA LEU A 3 -24.07 20.08 13.22
C LEU A 3 -24.73 19.04 14.15
N ALA A 4 -24.98 17.84 13.63
CA ALA A 4 -25.43 16.73 14.45
C ALA A 4 -24.31 16.28 15.41
N PRO A 5 -24.64 15.76 16.61
CA PRO A 5 -23.61 15.40 17.60
C PRO A 5 -22.57 14.39 17.10
N TYR A 6 -22.96 13.44 16.25
CA TYR A 6 -22.05 12.44 15.68
C TYR A 6 -21.14 12.97 14.57
N HIS A 7 -21.40 14.18 14.05
CA HIS A 7 -20.48 14.90 13.15
C HIS A 7 -19.41 15.70 13.89
N VAL A 8 -19.44 15.71 15.23
CA VAL A 8 -18.44 16.40 16.04
C VAL A 8 -17.54 15.34 16.69
N PRO A 9 -16.25 15.27 16.31
CA PRO A 9 -15.31 14.36 16.95
C PRO A 9 -15.17 14.61 18.45
N ASP A 10 -14.72 13.57 19.17
CA ASP A 10 -14.24 13.75 20.54
C ASP A 10 -12.81 14.30 20.48
N PHE A 11 -12.59 15.49 21.03
CA PHE A 11 -11.31 16.18 21.01
C PHE A 11 -10.69 16.20 22.40
N SER A 12 -9.36 16.16 22.46
CA SER A 12 -8.58 16.46 23.69
C SER A 12 -7.48 17.48 23.37
N PRO A 13 -7.87 18.72 23.00
CA PRO A 13 -6.99 19.62 22.26
C PRO A 13 -6.09 20.50 23.15
N GLU A 14 -6.36 20.52 24.46
CA GLU A 14 -5.55 21.21 25.47
C GLU A 14 -4.46 20.27 26.00
N ALA A 15 -3.20 20.69 25.93
CA ALA A 15 -2.09 19.90 26.46
C ALA A 15 -2.00 20.00 28.00
N ASP A 16 -1.38 19.00 28.62
CA ASP A 16 -1.04 19.05 30.05
C ASP A 16 -0.06 20.23 30.29
N GLU A 17 -0.37 21.10 31.26
CA GLU A 17 0.46 22.26 31.60
C GLU A 17 1.91 21.89 31.96
N ALA A 18 2.19 20.67 32.43
CA ALA A 18 3.54 20.19 32.70
C ALA A 18 4.35 19.91 31.42
N ALA A 19 3.71 19.73 30.27
CA ALA A 19 4.35 19.60 28.97
C ALA A 19 4.68 20.96 28.31
N ILE A 20 4.21 22.07 28.89
CA ILE A 20 4.27 23.40 28.29
C ILE A 20 5.46 24.22 28.81
N VAL A 21 6.23 24.77 27.87
CA VAL A 21 7.33 25.69 28.10
C VAL A 21 7.04 26.99 27.37
N ARG A 22 6.54 28.01 28.08
CA ARG A 22 6.16 29.31 27.48
C ARG A 22 6.94 30.50 28.02
N GLY A 23 6.98 31.55 27.21
CA GLY A 23 7.36 32.92 27.58
C GLY A 23 6.21 33.88 27.22
N ASP A 24 6.52 35.17 27.09
CA ASP A 24 5.50 36.20 26.79
C ASP A 24 4.97 36.10 25.34
N ARG A 25 5.78 35.57 24.41
CA ARG A 25 5.50 35.55 22.95
C ARG A 25 5.67 34.19 22.29
N PHE A 26 6.04 33.18 23.05
CA PHE A 26 6.28 31.85 22.51
C PHE A 26 5.71 30.79 23.44
N ARG A 27 5.31 29.66 22.86
CA ARG A 27 4.90 28.47 23.58
C ARG A 27 5.46 27.23 22.88
N PHE A 28 6.21 26.43 23.62
CA PHE A 28 6.58 25.08 23.19
C PHE A 28 5.78 24.07 23.98
N THR A 29 5.25 23.06 23.30
CA THR A 29 4.52 21.95 23.92
C THR A 29 5.21 20.65 23.53
N VAL A 30 5.75 19.93 24.51
CA VAL A 30 6.42 18.63 24.28
C VAL A 30 5.35 17.53 24.31
N LEU A 31 4.86 17.13 23.14
CA LEU A 31 3.73 16.21 23.01
C LEU A 31 4.15 14.76 23.15
N THR A 32 5.27 14.40 22.53
CA THR A 32 5.93 13.09 22.67
C THR A 32 7.44 13.33 22.80
N PRO A 33 8.25 12.30 23.06
CA PRO A 33 9.70 12.44 22.98
C PRO A 33 10.21 12.96 21.62
N ARG A 34 9.47 12.71 20.53
CA ARG A 34 9.86 13.07 19.15
C ARG A 34 9.11 14.29 18.60
N ILE A 35 7.97 14.68 19.17
CA ILE A 35 7.14 15.79 18.68
C ILE A 35 7.17 16.97 19.66
N VAL A 36 7.59 18.12 19.17
CA VAL A 36 7.44 19.41 19.86
C VAL A 36 6.64 20.36 18.98
N ARG A 37 5.50 20.83 19.49
CA ARG A 37 4.77 21.96 18.91
C ARG A 37 5.44 23.26 19.33
N ALA A 38 5.67 24.17 18.40
CA ALA A 38 6.25 25.48 18.62
C ALA A 38 5.31 26.56 18.09
N GLU A 39 4.90 27.47 18.97
CA GLU A 39 4.06 28.60 18.64
C GLU A 39 4.77 29.91 18.96
N TYR A 40 4.65 30.88 18.07
CA TYR A 40 5.08 32.26 18.29
C TYR A 40 3.91 33.21 18.00
N ASP A 41 3.69 34.15 18.90
CA ASP A 41 2.70 35.22 18.72
C ASP A 41 3.22 36.52 19.37
N PRO A 42 3.24 37.66 18.66
CA PRO A 42 3.77 38.91 19.21
C PRO A 42 2.94 39.52 20.34
N ASP A 43 1.64 39.20 20.39
CA ASP A 43 0.67 39.62 21.40
C ASP A 43 0.53 38.62 22.56
N GLY A 44 1.09 37.41 22.41
CA GLY A 44 1.10 36.36 23.43
C GLY A 44 -0.21 35.57 23.51
N GLU A 45 -0.97 35.56 22.41
CA GLU A 45 -2.20 34.79 22.25
C GLU A 45 -1.88 33.47 21.52
N PHE A 46 -2.21 32.32 22.12
CA PHE A 46 -1.88 31.00 21.57
C PHE A 46 -3.13 30.17 21.29
N GLU A 47 -3.05 29.19 20.39
CA GLU A 47 -4.20 28.44 19.91
C GLU A 47 -4.32 27.08 20.61
N ASP A 48 -5.42 26.88 21.35
CA ASP A 48 -5.73 25.61 22.02
C ASP A 48 -6.83 24.82 21.31
N ARG A 49 -7.56 25.41 20.36
CA ARG A 49 -8.56 24.66 19.57
C ARG A 49 -7.87 23.59 18.72
N PRO A 50 -8.53 22.45 18.44
CA PRO A 50 -7.98 21.46 17.52
C PRO A 50 -7.96 22.03 16.10
N SER A 51 -6.94 21.68 15.32
CA SER A 51 -6.86 22.01 13.90
C SER A 51 -7.45 20.88 13.05
N GLN A 52 -7.52 21.06 11.73
CA GLN A 52 -7.90 19.99 10.80
C GLN A 52 -7.02 18.73 10.95
N VAL A 53 -5.77 18.88 11.40
CA VAL A 53 -4.82 17.76 11.55
C VAL A 53 -4.79 17.24 12.99
N PHE A 54 -4.56 18.13 13.97
CA PHE A 54 -4.20 17.77 15.34
C PHE A 54 -5.38 17.92 16.30
N TRP A 55 -5.82 16.79 16.87
CA TRP A 55 -7.03 16.68 17.69
C TRP A 55 -6.75 16.44 19.18
N HIS A 56 -5.60 15.81 19.48
CA HIS A 56 -5.30 15.25 20.80
C HIS A 56 -3.95 15.74 21.31
N ARG A 57 -3.91 16.93 21.91
CA ARG A 57 -2.69 17.47 22.54
C ARG A 57 -2.56 17.06 24.01
N GLU A 58 -3.63 16.55 24.63
CA GLU A 58 -3.60 15.92 25.95
C GLU A 58 -2.90 14.55 25.87
N GLN A 59 -1.57 14.57 25.84
CA GLN A 59 -0.73 13.37 25.81
C GLN A 59 -0.07 13.10 27.17
N PRO A 60 0.33 11.85 27.47
CA PRO A 60 1.19 11.57 28.61
C PRO A 60 2.46 12.42 28.56
N VAL A 61 2.72 13.22 29.60
CA VAL A 61 3.86 14.14 29.65
C VAL A 61 5.17 13.36 29.54
N PRO A 62 5.97 13.55 28.47
CA PRO A 62 7.25 12.85 28.31
C PRO A 62 8.28 13.37 29.31
N GLU A 63 9.35 12.59 29.53
CA GLU A 63 10.51 13.10 30.28
C GLU A 63 11.29 14.10 29.41
N PHE A 64 11.44 15.33 29.89
CA PHE A 64 12.28 16.34 29.23
C PHE A 64 12.90 17.30 30.25
N ASP A 65 14.05 17.87 29.87
CA ASP A 65 14.76 18.90 30.63
C ASP A 65 14.63 20.26 29.97
N VAL A 66 14.56 21.32 30.79
CA VAL A 66 14.53 22.71 30.31
C VAL A 66 15.68 23.51 30.90
N ALA A 67 16.52 24.06 30.04
CA ALA A 67 17.60 24.97 30.41
C ALA A 67 17.27 26.41 29.95
N ARG A 68 17.42 27.38 30.86
CA ARG A 68 17.22 28.82 30.58
C ARG A 68 18.42 29.63 31.07
N GLY A 69 18.97 30.48 30.22
CA GLY A 69 20.07 31.38 30.58
C GLY A 69 20.52 32.28 29.42
N ASP A 70 20.97 33.50 29.71
CA ASP A 70 21.50 34.46 28.72
C ASP A 70 20.60 34.72 27.50
N GLY A 71 19.26 34.70 27.69
CA GLY A 71 18.28 34.88 26.61
C GLY A 71 18.08 33.64 25.73
N GLN A 72 18.60 32.49 26.12
CA GLN A 72 18.47 31.22 25.43
C GLN A 72 17.58 30.26 26.22
N LEU A 73 16.84 29.44 25.48
CA LEU A 73 16.04 28.33 25.92
C LEU A 73 16.53 27.06 25.22
N ALA A 74 16.69 25.97 25.97
CA ALA A 74 16.86 24.65 25.40
C ALA A 74 15.88 23.66 26.03
N ILE A 75 15.24 22.85 25.19
CA ILE A 75 14.34 21.75 25.58
C ILE A 75 14.97 20.46 25.10
N GLU A 76 15.19 19.52 26.01
CA GLU A 76 15.86 18.25 25.71
C GLU A 76 14.97 17.07 26.07
N THR A 77 14.67 16.25 25.06
CA THR A 77 14.06 14.92 25.22
C THR A 77 15.12 13.84 24.99
N GLU A 78 14.72 12.57 25.08
CA GLU A 78 15.57 11.45 24.66
C GLU A 78 15.84 11.41 23.14
N ALA A 79 15.00 12.04 22.31
CA ALA A 79 15.13 11.98 20.85
C ALA A 79 15.76 13.26 20.25
N LEU A 80 15.51 14.43 20.84
CA LEU A 80 15.93 15.71 20.28
C LEU A 80 16.37 16.73 21.33
N ARG A 81 17.04 17.77 20.85
CA ARG A 81 17.34 19.01 21.58
C ARG A 81 16.90 20.20 20.75
N LEU A 82 15.88 20.92 21.19
CA LEU A 82 15.43 22.16 20.58
C LEU A 82 16.10 23.35 21.27
N GLU A 83 16.61 24.30 20.50
CA GLU A 83 17.25 25.52 20.98
C GLU A 83 16.53 26.75 20.41
N TYR A 84 16.27 27.73 21.28
CA TYR A 84 15.56 28.94 20.91
C TYR A 84 16.10 30.19 21.61
N THR A 85 16.24 31.29 20.86
CA THR A 85 16.53 32.61 21.41
C THR A 85 15.23 33.25 21.88
N ALA A 86 15.01 33.25 23.19
CA ALA A 86 13.75 33.67 23.81
C ALA A 86 13.37 35.11 23.44
N GLU A 87 12.08 35.32 23.12
CA GLU A 87 11.43 36.61 22.82
C GLU A 87 11.63 37.17 21.39
N GLU A 88 12.37 36.49 20.52
CA GLU A 88 12.53 36.84 19.09
C GLU A 88 11.63 35.96 18.19
N PRO A 89 11.13 36.45 17.04
CA PRO A 89 10.39 35.61 16.08
C PRO A 89 11.18 34.35 15.65
N PHE A 90 10.48 33.30 15.18
CA PHE A 90 11.20 32.17 14.61
C PHE A 90 11.93 32.58 13.32
N ALA A 91 13.17 32.14 13.23
CA ALA A 91 14.10 32.44 12.15
C ALA A 91 15.23 31.40 12.19
N PRO A 92 15.97 31.19 11.09
CA PRO A 92 17.08 30.24 11.07
C PRO A 92 18.14 30.49 12.16
N SER A 93 18.28 31.74 12.60
CA SER A 93 19.23 32.13 13.67
C SER A 93 18.67 32.04 15.09
N THR A 94 17.35 31.89 15.24
CA THR A 94 16.67 31.96 16.54
C THR A 94 16.06 30.64 16.97
N LEU A 95 15.68 29.74 16.06
CA LEU A 95 15.09 28.43 16.37
C LEU A 95 15.82 27.32 15.59
N SER A 96 16.26 26.29 16.31
CA SER A 96 16.85 25.07 15.72
C SER A 96 16.53 23.83 16.56
N ALA A 97 16.67 22.65 15.95
CA ALA A 97 16.53 21.38 16.64
C ALA A 97 17.59 20.38 16.16
N HIS A 98 18.28 19.75 17.11
CA HIS A 98 19.25 18.69 16.89
C HIS A 98 18.61 17.33 17.18
N VAL A 99 18.48 16.50 16.15
CA VAL A 99 18.00 15.10 16.27
C VAL A 99 19.15 14.22 16.75
N ARG A 100 18.97 13.53 17.88
CA ARG A 100 20.08 12.85 18.55
C ARG A 100 20.60 11.63 17.81
N GLU A 101 19.71 10.85 17.21
CA GLU A 101 20.05 9.57 16.56
C GLU A 101 20.72 9.79 15.20
N SER A 102 20.11 10.57 14.30
CA SER A 102 20.71 10.91 13.01
C SER A 102 21.86 11.91 13.11
N GLY A 103 21.88 12.75 14.14
CA GLY A 103 22.84 13.84 14.31
C GLY A 103 22.55 15.07 13.44
N SER A 104 21.40 15.08 12.76
CA SER A 104 20.95 16.18 11.91
C SER A 104 20.59 17.40 12.76
N VAL A 105 20.82 18.59 12.20
CA VAL A 105 20.43 19.87 12.79
C VAL A 105 19.55 20.60 11.80
N TRP A 106 18.29 20.79 12.19
CA TRP A 106 17.35 21.63 11.48
C TRP A 106 17.38 23.05 12.05
N HIS A 107 17.29 24.05 11.19
CA HIS A 107 17.00 25.44 11.54
C HIS A 107 15.67 25.84 10.93
N TYR A 108 14.95 26.73 11.60
CA TYR A 108 13.66 27.21 11.11
C TYR A 108 13.74 27.72 9.66
N GLY A 109 12.93 27.13 8.78
CA GLY A 109 12.90 27.42 7.35
C GLY A 109 13.87 26.62 6.47
N ASP A 110 14.61 25.64 7.03
CA ASP A 110 15.40 24.71 6.23
C ASP A 110 14.48 23.81 5.37
N ASP A 111 14.85 23.60 4.10
CA ASP A 111 14.13 22.70 3.19
C ASP A 111 14.37 21.22 3.57
N ASP A 112 13.30 20.41 3.57
CA ASP A 112 13.38 18.96 3.79
C ASP A 112 13.75 18.22 2.49
N VAL A 113 15.00 18.39 2.06
CA VAL A 113 15.52 17.76 0.82
C VAL A 113 15.62 16.24 0.89
N ALA A 114 15.54 15.67 2.08
CA ALA A 114 15.61 14.23 2.33
C ALA A 114 14.22 13.61 2.53
N ASN A 115 13.14 14.37 2.34
CA ASN A 115 11.77 13.87 2.45
C ASN A 115 11.54 12.69 1.50
N MET A 116 10.84 11.66 1.98
CA MET A 116 10.60 10.44 1.20
C MET A 116 9.22 10.42 0.53
N GLY A 117 8.56 11.57 0.45
CA GLY A 117 7.23 11.76 -0.10
C GLY A 117 6.13 11.07 0.72
N GLY A 118 4.88 11.44 0.42
CA GLY A 118 3.68 10.81 0.96
C GLY A 118 2.85 10.23 -0.17
N THR A 119 1.79 10.94 -0.54
CA THR A 119 0.91 10.56 -1.64
C THR A 119 0.54 11.79 -2.47
N VAL A 120 -0.40 11.65 -3.39
CA VAL A 120 -0.93 12.74 -4.21
C VAL A 120 -2.45 12.66 -4.20
N ARG A 121 -3.13 13.81 -4.34
CA ARG A 121 -4.60 13.89 -4.44
C ARG A 121 -5.18 12.86 -5.41
N THR A 122 -4.57 12.73 -6.59
CA THR A 122 -5.04 11.85 -7.66
C THR A 122 -4.01 11.63 -8.78
N LEU A 123 -4.14 10.52 -9.50
CA LEU A 123 -3.48 10.19 -10.77
C LEU A 123 -4.37 10.45 -11.99
N ASP A 124 -5.43 11.24 -11.85
CA ASP A 124 -6.26 11.63 -12.99
C ASP A 124 -5.41 12.16 -14.13
N ARG A 125 -5.46 11.44 -15.26
CA ARG A 125 -4.70 11.79 -16.47
C ARG A 125 -3.18 11.76 -16.30
N VAL A 126 -2.69 10.98 -15.34
CA VAL A 126 -1.26 10.65 -15.19
C VAL A 126 -0.97 9.32 -15.87
N GLU A 127 -0.05 9.34 -16.85
CA GLU A 127 0.51 8.13 -17.48
C GLU A 127 1.93 7.93 -16.94
N GLY A 128 2.16 6.85 -16.20
CA GLY A 128 3.44 6.64 -15.53
C GLY A 128 3.45 7.18 -14.10
N SER A 129 4.42 8.03 -13.79
CA SER A 129 4.67 8.59 -12.46
C SER A 129 4.40 10.10 -12.40
N THR A 130 4.31 10.64 -11.18
CA THR A 130 4.20 12.08 -10.89
C THR A 130 4.80 12.37 -9.53
N ASP A 131 5.24 13.62 -9.32
CA ASP A 131 5.70 14.11 -8.02
C ASP A 131 4.66 13.88 -6.92
N LEU A 132 5.15 13.58 -5.71
CA LEU A 132 4.32 13.37 -4.52
C LEU A 132 4.34 14.59 -3.61
N GLU A 133 3.29 14.75 -2.79
CA GLU A 133 3.33 15.72 -1.69
C GLU A 133 4.33 15.26 -0.62
N PRO A 134 4.95 16.19 0.14
CA PRO A 134 5.83 15.82 1.24
C PRO A 134 5.14 14.90 2.27
N GLY A 135 5.86 13.86 2.69
CA GLY A 135 5.41 12.94 3.73
C GLY A 135 5.87 13.34 5.13
N LEU A 136 5.56 12.52 6.14
CA LEU A 136 6.01 12.73 7.52
C LEU A 136 7.45 12.24 7.77
N LEU A 137 8.03 11.54 6.79
CA LEU A 137 9.25 10.77 6.95
C LEU A 137 10.33 11.21 5.96
N GLY A 138 11.54 11.41 6.45
CA GLY A 138 12.71 11.85 5.68
C GLY A 138 14.00 11.16 6.12
N GLY A 139 14.98 11.09 5.23
CA GLY A 139 16.29 10.46 5.46
C GLY A 139 17.12 11.14 6.56
N ASP A 140 16.95 12.44 6.77
CA ASP A 140 17.66 13.19 7.83
C ASP A 140 17.04 13.00 9.23
N GLY A 141 15.89 12.32 9.30
CA GLY A 141 15.24 11.93 10.54
C GLY A 141 14.47 13.04 11.25
N TRP A 142 14.05 14.06 10.51
CA TRP A 142 13.13 15.08 10.98
C TRP A 142 12.12 15.46 9.90
N THR A 143 10.99 16.02 10.32
CA THR A 143 10.09 16.77 9.44
C THR A 143 9.43 17.91 10.21
N VAL A 144 8.91 18.90 9.50
CA VAL A 144 8.15 20.01 10.08
C VAL A 144 6.79 20.08 9.43
N LEU A 145 5.74 20.10 10.26
CA LEU A 145 4.39 20.35 9.80
C LEU A 145 3.96 21.75 10.17
N GLU A 146 3.62 22.52 9.13
CA GLU A 146 3.00 23.83 9.24
C GLU A 146 1.50 23.68 9.57
N ASP A 147 1.08 24.27 10.70
CA ASP A 147 -0.31 24.32 11.17
C ASP A 147 -0.81 25.78 11.31
N THR A 148 0.00 26.77 10.90
CA THR A 148 -0.23 28.22 11.02
C THR A 148 -1.53 28.69 10.34
N ASP A 149 -1.76 28.29 9.09
CA ASP A 149 -2.90 28.76 8.28
C ASP A 149 -4.07 27.75 8.23
N ARG A 150 -3.97 26.64 8.97
CA ARG A 150 -5.01 25.60 8.94
C ARG A 150 -6.25 26.02 9.71
N LEU A 151 -7.40 25.53 9.26
CA LEU A 151 -8.66 25.78 9.96
C LEU A 151 -8.65 25.10 11.32
N VAL A 152 -9.33 25.74 12.27
CA VAL A 152 -9.51 25.25 13.64
C VAL A 152 -10.97 24.96 13.90
N PHE A 153 -11.26 23.99 14.77
CA PHE A 153 -12.65 23.70 15.15
C PHE A 153 -13.13 24.67 16.24
N ASP A 154 -14.26 25.33 15.98
CA ASP A 154 -15.01 26.14 16.94
C ASP A 154 -16.47 25.66 16.98
N ASP A 155 -16.99 25.41 18.18
CA ASP A 155 -18.33 24.83 18.41
C ASP A 155 -18.64 23.60 17.52
N GLY A 156 -17.63 22.75 17.30
CA GLY A 156 -17.74 21.50 16.54
C GLY A 156 -17.64 21.63 15.01
N TRP A 157 -17.40 22.83 14.47
CA TRP A 157 -17.16 23.02 13.03
C TRP A 157 -15.90 23.83 12.75
N VAL A 158 -15.32 23.64 11.57
CA VAL A 158 -14.10 24.34 11.17
C VAL A 158 -14.35 25.82 10.86
N THR A 159 -13.40 26.66 11.26
CA THR A 159 -13.38 28.10 10.98
C THR A 159 -11.94 28.58 10.76
N PRO A 160 -11.72 29.63 9.97
CA PRO A 160 -10.41 30.26 9.89
C PRO A 160 -9.92 30.73 11.25
N ARG A 161 -8.60 30.61 11.49
CA ARG A 161 -7.97 31.10 12.71
C ARG A 161 -8.03 32.64 12.74
N ASP A 162 -8.37 33.21 13.89
CA ASP A 162 -8.30 34.65 14.16
C ASP A 162 -7.00 34.90 14.94
N ALA A 163 -5.88 35.03 14.22
CA ALA A 163 -4.55 35.20 14.80
C ALA A 163 -3.83 36.42 14.19
N HIS A 164 -2.76 36.88 14.85
CA HIS A 164 -1.91 37.95 14.34
C HIS A 164 -1.24 37.54 13.01
N ASP A 165 -0.96 38.50 12.11
CA ASP A 165 -0.30 38.25 10.81
C ASP A 165 1.12 37.64 10.92
N ASP A 166 1.72 37.66 12.13
CA ASP A 166 3.07 37.15 12.44
C ASP A 166 2.97 35.93 13.39
N TYR A 167 1.79 35.35 13.54
CA TYR A 167 1.57 34.12 14.29
C TYR A 167 2.20 32.95 13.54
N GLU A 168 2.87 32.05 14.25
CA GLU A 168 3.46 30.82 13.70
C GLU A 168 3.08 29.65 14.61
N ASP A 169 2.71 28.51 14.02
CA ASP A 169 2.37 27.27 14.71
C ASP A 169 2.85 26.07 13.91
N ILE A 170 3.93 25.46 14.39
CA ILE A 170 4.60 24.36 13.71
C ILE A 170 4.74 23.16 14.65
N TYR A 171 4.79 21.98 14.07
CA TYR A 171 5.10 20.74 14.77
C TYR A 171 6.41 20.21 14.22
N PHE A 172 7.45 20.21 15.05
CA PHE A 172 8.73 19.62 14.73
C PHE A 172 8.73 18.15 15.18
N PHE A 173 8.97 17.26 14.23
CA PHE A 173 9.15 15.83 14.45
C PHE A 173 10.63 15.52 14.33
N GLY A 174 11.26 15.05 15.40
CA GLY A 174 12.66 14.60 15.42
C GLY A 174 12.75 13.14 15.84
N TYR A 175 12.66 12.23 14.87
CA TYR A 175 12.53 10.79 15.08
C TYR A 175 13.77 9.98 14.68
N GLY A 176 14.75 10.60 14.00
CA GLY A 176 15.91 9.89 13.48
C GLY A 176 15.47 8.84 12.46
N HIS A 177 15.86 7.59 12.66
CA HIS A 177 15.43 6.47 11.84
C HIS A 177 14.28 5.64 12.44
N ASP A 178 13.65 6.10 13.53
CA ASP A 178 12.47 5.45 14.12
C ASP A 178 11.18 5.86 13.40
N TYR A 179 11.09 5.49 12.12
CA TYR A 179 10.00 5.89 11.24
C TYR A 179 8.62 5.39 11.71
N LEU A 180 8.56 4.17 12.27
CA LEU A 180 7.30 3.64 12.81
C LEU A 180 6.88 4.38 14.09
N GLY A 181 7.83 4.71 14.97
CA GLY A 181 7.54 5.53 16.15
C GLY A 181 7.06 6.94 15.79
N ALA A 182 7.53 7.51 14.67
CA ALA A 182 7.03 8.79 14.18
C ALA A 182 5.56 8.74 13.73
N LEU A 183 5.13 7.66 13.06
CA LEU A 183 3.73 7.45 12.66
C LEU A 183 2.83 7.15 13.87
N GLU A 184 3.32 6.37 14.84
CA GLU A 184 2.64 6.13 16.12
C GLU A 184 2.45 7.46 16.89
N ASP A 185 3.49 8.28 16.99
CA ASP A 185 3.38 9.61 17.63
C ASP A 185 2.44 10.55 16.85
N PHE A 186 2.44 10.51 15.50
CA PHE A 186 1.54 11.31 14.66
C PHE A 186 0.08 10.93 14.87
N THR A 187 -0.24 9.64 14.88
CA THR A 187 -1.61 9.14 15.10
C THR A 187 -2.07 9.43 16.52
N ALA A 188 -1.20 9.32 17.53
CA ALA A 188 -1.54 9.67 18.90
C ALA A 188 -2.03 11.13 19.03
N VAL A 189 -1.42 12.08 18.32
CA VAL A 189 -1.81 13.51 18.38
C VAL A 189 -2.88 13.92 17.35
N SER A 190 -2.98 13.18 16.26
CA SER A 190 -3.89 13.48 15.14
C SER A 190 -5.17 12.63 15.15
N GLY A 191 -5.25 11.58 15.96
CA GLY A 191 -6.34 10.62 15.99
C GLY A 191 -6.02 9.34 15.21
N ASP A 192 -6.55 8.22 15.68
CA ASP A 192 -6.23 6.89 15.16
C ASP A 192 -6.81 6.62 13.76
N VAL A 193 -6.19 5.70 13.03
CA VAL A 193 -6.84 5.05 11.88
C VAL A 193 -7.98 4.18 12.40
N PRO A 194 -9.24 4.37 11.98
CA PRO A 194 -10.32 3.51 12.46
C PRO A 194 -10.20 2.10 11.91
N MET A 195 -10.72 1.13 12.64
CA MET A 195 -10.93 -0.21 12.09
C MET A 195 -11.86 -0.14 10.87
N ILE A 196 -11.37 -0.58 9.71
CA ILE A 196 -12.19 -0.70 8.51
C ILE A 196 -13.16 -1.88 8.61
N PRO A 197 -14.30 -1.86 7.90
CA PRO A 197 -15.17 -3.03 7.81
C PRO A 197 -14.46 -4.21 7.15
N ARG A 198 -14.70 -5.43 7.64
CA ARG A 198 -14.01 -6.63 7.16
C ARG A 198 -14.30 -6.91 5.69
N TRP A 199 -15.53 -6.67 5.25
CA TRP A 199 -15.94 -6.83 3.85
C TRP A 199 -15.15 -5.95 2.88
N ALA A 200 -14.57 -4.83 3.34
CA ALA A 200 -13.75 -3.97 2.49
C ALA A 200 -12.47 -4.67 2.01
N LEU A 201 -12.01 -5.71 2.72
CA LEU A 201 -10.77 -6.42 2.43
C LEU A 201 -10.92 -7.46 1.31
N GLY A 202 -12.14 -7.84 0.92
CA GLY A 202 -12.37 -8.76 -0.18
C GLY A 202 -12.14 -8.13 -1.57
N ASN A 203 -12.63 -8.79 -2.61
CA ASN A 203 -12.60 -8.28 -3.98
C ASN A 203 -13.78 -7.35 -4.23
N TRP A 204 -13.50 -6.22 -4.88
CA TRP A 204 -14.52 -5.28 -5.31
C TRP A 204 -14.68 -5.33 -6.83
N TRP A 205 -15.92 -5.35 -7.30
CA TRP A 205 -16.23 -5.18 -8.70
C TRP A 205 -16.87 -3.82 -8.96
N SER A 206 -16.26 -3.07 -9.87
CA SER A 206 -16.71 -1.77 -10.32
C SER A 206 -16.47 -1.61 -11.82
N ARG A 207 -17.35 -0.86 -12.47
CA ARG A 207 -17.20 -0.44 -13.86
C ARG A 207 -18.14 0.73 -14.11
N TYR A 208 -17.64 1.81 -14.71
CA TYR A 208 -18.50 2.88 -15.19
C TYR A 208 -19.23 2.43 -16.46
N THR A 209 -20.54 2.18 -16.35
CA THR A 209 -21.41 1.73 -17.45
C THR A 209 -22.87 1.73 -17.01
N ASP A 210 -23.77 1.96 -17.97
CA ASP A 210 -25.23 2.02 -17.82
C ASP A 210 -25.91 0.64 -17.67
N TYR A 211 -25.43 -0.16 -16.73
CA TYR A 211 -26.03 -1.47 -16.45
C TYR A 211 -27.39 -1.35 -15.76
N SER A 212 -28.38 -2.07 -16.28
CA SER A 212 -29.64 -2.27 -15.58
C SER A 212 -29.47 -3.24 -14.41
N ALA A 213 -30.41 -3.21 -13.46
CA ALA A 213 -30.45 -4.15 -12.33
C ALA A 213 -30.37 -5.63 -12.79
N ASP A 214 -31.07 -6.00 -13.86
CA ASP A 214 -31.02 -7.36 -14.44
C ASP A 214 -29.64 -7.72 -15.00
N ARG A 215 -28.95 -6.73 -15.58
CA ARG A 215 -27.59 -6.92 -16.10
C ARG A 215 -26.60 -7.12 -14.95
N HIS A 216 -26.70 -6.33 -13.89
CA HIS A 216 -25.91 -6.52 -12.67
C HIS A 216 -26.14 -7.91 -12.08
N ARG A 217 -27.40 -8.32 -11.87
CA ARG A 217 -27.76 -9.66 -11.37
C ARG A 217 -27.12 -10.77 -12.20
N SER A 218 -27.21 -10.67 -13.53
CA SER A 218 -26.64 -11.65 -14.45
C SER A 218 -25.12 -11.74 -14.36
N LEU A 219 -24.41 -10.62 -14.13
CA LEU A 219 -22.96 -10.61 -13.98
C LEU A 219 -22.53 -11.20 -12.64
N ILE A 220 -23.22 -10.85 -11.55
CA ILE A 220 -22.97 -11.38 -10.21
C ILE A 220 -23.18 -12.90 -10.19
N GLU A 221 -24.29 -13.39 -10.75
CA GLU A 221 -24.51 -14.84 -10.87
C GLU A 221 -23.44 -15.51 -11.72
N ARG A 222 -22.89 -14.81 -12.73
CA ARG A 222 -21.75 -15.34 -13.49
C ARG A 222 -20.48 -15.46 -12.65
N PHE A 223 -20.18 -14.49 -11.77
CA PHE A 223 -19.06 -14.63 -10.84
C PHE A 223 -19.25 -15.81 -9.88
N ARG A 224 -20.47 -16.02 -9.40
CA ARG A 224 -20.83 -17.18 -8.55
C ARG A 224 -20.64 -18.51 -9.30
N GLU A 225 -21.13 -18.61 -10.53
CA GLU A 225 -20.95 -19.79 -11.39
C GLU A 225 -19.47 -20.11 -11.67
N GLU A 226 -18.63 -19.08 -11.73
CA GLU A 226 -17.19 -19.18 -11.96
C GLU A 226 -16.39 -19.40 -10.66
N GLU A 227 -17.07 -19.45 -9.51
CA GLU A 227 -16.47 -19.59 -8.17
C GLU A 227 -15.40 -18.51 -7.93
N LEU A 228 -15.75 -17.27 -8.28
CA LEU A 228 -14.90 -16.10 -8.15
C LEU A 228 -15.46 -15.18 -7.06
N PRO A 229 -14.82 -15.12 -5.88
CA PRO A 229 -15.41 -14.46 -4.72
C PRO A 229 -15.39 -12.94 -4.89
N LEU A 230 -16.47 -12.29 -4.47
CA LEU A 230 -16.64 -10.84 -4.40
C LEU A 230 -17.23 -10.48 -3.03
N SER A 231 -17.00 -9.25 -2.59
CA SER A 231 -17.50 -8.71 -1.31
C SER A 231 -18.18 -7.35 -1.48
N VAL A 232 -17.79 -6.60 -2.52
CA VAL A 232 -18.34 -5.27 -2.81
C VAL A 232 -18.71 -5.17 -4.29
N TRP A 233 -19.89 -4.62 -4.54
CA TRP A 233 -20.40 -4.28 -5.85
C TRP A 233 -20.64 -2.77 -5.94
N VAL A 234 -19.89 -2.09 -6.79
CA VAL A 234 -19.95 -0.63 -6.92
C VAL A 234 -20.91 -0.24 -8.04
N LEU A 235 -21.81 0.70 -7.76
CA LEU A 235 -22.66 1.34 -8.75
C LEU A 235 -22.11 2.74 -9.07
N ASP A 236 -21.78 2.94 -10.34
CA ASP A 236 -21.26 4.19 -10.86
C ASP A 236 -22.39 5.14 -11.31
N MET A 237 -22.04 6.31 -11.87
CA MET A 237 -22.90 7.44 -12.27
C MET A 237 -24.34 7.10 -12.69
N ASP A 238 -24.53 6.06 -13.50
CA ASP A 238 -25.82 5.73 -14.10
C ASP A 238 -26.87 5.20 -13.10
N TRP A 239 -26.51 5.01 -11.82
CA TRP A 239 -27.49 4.70 -10.77
C TRP A 239 -28.54 5.80 -10.62
N HIS A 240 -28.18 7.07 -10.88
CA HIS A 240 -29.08 8.22 -10.82
C HIS A 240 -29.49 8.73 -12.21
N VAL A 241 -30.45 9.66 -12.24
CA VAL A 241 -30.89 10.32 -13.49
C VAL A 241 -29.77 11.24 -13.99
N THR A 242 -29.17 10.91 -15.14
CA THR A 242 -28.09 11.69 -15.77
C THR A 242 -28.58 12.58 -16.92
N ASP A 243 -29.67 12.23 -17.61
CA ASP A 243 -30.29 13.06 -18.65
C ASP A 243 -31.33 14.01 -18.04
N ASN A 244 -30.97 15.28 -17.90
CA ASN A 244 -31.83 16.33 -17.34
C ASN A 244 -31.60 17.70 -18.00
N GLU A 245 -32.47 18.67 -17.72
CA GLU A 245 -32.42 20.01 -18.34
C GLU A 245 -31.57 21.05 -17.57
N TYR A 246 -31.00 20.68 -16.42
CA TYR A 246 -30.39 21.61 -15.47
C TYR A 246 -28.85 21.67 -15.56
N HIS A 247 -28.18 20.53 -15.68
CA HIS A 247 -26.71 20.43 -15.70
C HIS A 247 -26.24 19.20 -16.51
N GLY A 248 -24.94 18.93 -16.52
CA GLY A 248 -24.32 17.90 -17.36
C GLY A 248 -24.53 16.44 -16.91
N GLY A 249 -25.40 16.19 -15.93
CA GLY A 249 -25.68 14.84 -15.42
C GLY A 249 -24.61 14.25 -14.49
N TRP A 250 -23.65 15.04 -14.03
CA TRP A 250 -22.56 14.57 -13.15
C TRP A 250 -22.99 14.48 -11.68
N THR A 251 -23.75 15.45 -11.20
CA THR A 251 -24.39 15.41 -9.88
C THR A 251 -25.74 14.70 -10.00
N GLY A 252 -26.13 13.89 -9.02
CA GLY A 252 -27.53 13.48 -8.93
C GLY A 252 -27.87 12.60 -7.74
N TRP A 253 -29.16 12.55 -7.41
CA TRP A 253 -29.66 12.00 -6.13
C TRP A 253 -30.86 11.07 -6.28
N THR A 254 -31.44 10.99 -7.48
CA THR A 254 -32.66 10.20 -7.75
C THR A 254 -32.32 8.98 -8.57
N TRP A 255 -32.65 7.80 -8.03
CA TRP A 255 -32.56 6.53 -8.74
C TRP A 255 -33.14 6.59 -10.16
N ASN A 256 -32.34 6.18 -11.14
CA ASN A 256 -32.79 6.02 -12.51
C ASN A 256 -33.73 4.80 -12.62
N ARG A 257 -35.04 5.04 -12.57
CA ARG A 257 -36.07 3.99 -12.60
C ARG A 257 -36.16 3.22 -13.92
N GLU A 258 -35.50 3.66 -14.98
CA GLU A 258 -35.39 2.88 -16.22
C GLU A 258 -34.37 1.73 -16.08
N LEU A 259 -33.24 2.00 -15.40
CA LEU A 259 -32.20 1.01 -15.13
C LEU A 259 -32.48 0.20 -13.86
N PHE A 260 -33.04 0.85 -12.84
CA PHE A 260 -33.40 0.29 -11.53
C PHE A 260 -34.89 0.51 -11.24
N PRO A 261 -35.81 -0.26 -11.85
CA PRO A 261 -37.25 -0.11 -11.59
C PRO A 261 -37.62 -0.27 -10.11
N ASP A 262 -36.90 -1.14 -9.40
CA ASP A 262 -37.02 -1.45 -7.96
C ASP A 262 -35.62 -1.47 -7.32
N PRO A 263 -35.09 -0.28 -6.92
CA PRO A 263 -33.73 -0.15 -6.39
C PRO A 263 -33.59 -0.80 -5.01
N GLU A 264 -34.54 -0.59 -4.09
CA GLU A 264 -34.58 -1.25 -2.77
C GLU A 264 -34.50 -2.78 -2.92
N GLY A 265 -35.37 -3.37 -3.74
CA GLY A 265 -35.36 -4.81 -4.00
C GLY A 265 -34.11 -5.30 -4.76
N PHE A 266 -33.35 -4.40 -5.40
CA PHE A 266 -32.04 -4.71 -5.96
C PHE A 266 -30.94 -4.71 -4.91
N VAL A 267 -30.90 -3.70 -4.04
CA VAL A 267 -29.93 -3.60 -2.95
C VAL A 267 -30.13 -4.70 -1.92
N ASP A 268 -31.38 -4.98 -1.52
CA ASP A 268 -31.72 -6.12 -0.65
C ASP A 268 -31.18 -7.44 -1.21
N TRP A 269 -31.31 -7.63 -2.53
CA TRP A 269 -30.78 -8.83 -3.17
C TRP A 269 -29.25 -8.88 -3.20
N LEU A 270 -28.56 -7.73 -3.34
CA LEU A 270 -27.10 -7.68 -3.21
C LEU A 270 -26.69 -8.17 -1.81
N HIS A 271 -27.38 -7.71 -0.77
CA HIS A 271 -27.15 -8.15 0.60
C HIS A 271 -27.46 -9.64 0.79
N ASP A 272 -28.54 -10.16 0.20
CA ASP A 272 -28.90 -11.60 0.24
C ASP A 272 -27.83 -12.50 -0.38
N VAL A 273 -27.06 -11.99 -1.35
CA VAL A 273 -25.93 -12.71 -1.97
C VAL A 273 -24.58 -12.37 -1.34
N GLY A 274 -24.57 -11.67 -0.20
CA GLY A 274 -23.38 -11.38 0.61
C GLY A 274 -22.54 -10.20 0.11
N LEU A 275 -23.08 -9.33 -0.75
CA LEU A 275 -22.35 -8.19 -1.29
C LEU A 275 -22.75 -6.89 -0.59
N LYS A 276 -21.77 -6.00 -0.42
CA LYS A 276 -21.96 -4.62 -0.01
C LYS A 276 -21.98 -3.68 -1.20
N THR A 277 -22.69 -2.57 -1.11
CA THR A 277 -22.85 -1.64 -2.23
C THR A 277 -22.58 -0.19 -1.85
N THR A 278 -22.06 0.55 -2.81
CA THR A 278 -21.86 2.00 -2.76
C THR A 278 -22.37 2.63 -4.04
N LEU A 279 -22.73 3.90 -3.92
CA LEU A 279 -23.07 4.78 -5.04
C LEU A 279 -21.93 5.79 -5.24
N ASN A 280 -21.54 6.01 -6.50
CA ASN A 280 -20.69 7.14 -6.86
C ASN A 280 -21.48 8.45 -6.73
N ILE A 281 -20.93 9.44 -6.04
CA ILE A 281 -21.55 10.75 -5.84
C ILE A 281 -20.58 11.89 -6.18
N HIS A 282 -21.14 12.91 -6.84
CA HIS A 282 -20.46 14.19 -7.12
C HIS A 282 -21.36 15.34 -6.66
N PRO A 283 -21.22 15.87 -5.44
CA PRO A 283 -22.17 16.83 -4.89
C PRO A 283 -22.16 18.25 -5.51
N ALA A 284 -21.25 18.53 -6.44
CA ALA A 284 -20.84 19.88 -6.83
C ALA A 284 -21.96 20.78 -7.41
N ASP A 285 -22.93 20.23 -8.14
CA ASP A 285 -24.05 21.04 -8.68
C ASP A 285 -25.21 21.19 -7.67
N GLY A 286 -25.07 20.67 -6.45
CA GLY A 286 -26.11 20.74 -5.41
C GLY A 286 -27.35 19.90 -5.72
N VAL A 287 -28.54 20.39 -5.34
CA VAL A 287 -29.81 19.67 -5.51
C VAL A 287 -30.79 20.47 -6.37
N HIS A 288 -31.20 19.88 -7.50
CA HIS A 288 -32.01 20.54 -8.53
C HIS A 288 -33.48 20.08 -8.54
N PRO A 289 -34.42 20.86 -9.12
CA PRO A 289 -35.86 20.58 -9.05
C PRO A 289 -36.36 19.25 -9.65
N HIS A 290 -35.55 18.56 -10.44
CA HIS A 290 -35.89 17.24 -10.96
C HIS A 290 -35.66 16.12 -9.94
N GLU A 291 -34.88 16.40 -8.90
CA GLU A 291 -34.50 15.42 -7.88
C GLU A 291 -35.64 15.18 -6.91
N ALA A 292 -35.82 13.93 -6.51
CA ALA A 292 -36.83 13.51 -5.54
C ALA A 292 -36.66 14.21 -4.18
N ALA A 293 -35.42 14.42 -3.76
CA ALA A 293 -35.06 15.08 -2.49
C ALA A 293 -35.24 16.62 -2.51
N TYR A 294 -35.35 17.24 -3.68
CA TYR A 294 -35.33 18.70 -3.81
C TYR A 294 -36.37 19.44 -2.96
N PRO A 295 -37.65 19.03 -2.91
CA PRO A 295 -38.65 19.77 -2.15
C PRO A 295 -38.30 19.90 -0.67
N ASP A 296 -37.79 18.82 -0.07
CA ASP A 296 -37.50 18.75 1.37
C ASP A 296 -36.24 19.55 1.72
N ILE A 297 -35.15 19.37 0.96
CA ILE A 297 -33.93 20.16 1.20
C ILE A 297 -34.11 21.65 0.86
N ALA A 298 -34.88 21.99 -0.19
CA ALA A 298 -35.17 23.38 -0.51
C ALA A 298 -35.92 24.06 0.64
N GLU A 299 -36.95 23.42 1.21
CA GLU A 299 -37.65 23.93 2.38
C GLU A 299 -36.71 24.04 3.60
N HIS A 300 -35.83 23.06 3.82
CA HIS A 300 -34.83 23.05 4.89
C HIS A 300 -33.91 24.27 4.85
N VAL A 301 -33.42 24.64 3.67
CA VAL A 301 -32.53 25.81 3.48
C VAL A 301 -33.30 27.12 3.27
N GLY A 302 -34.63 27.10 3.37
CA GLY A 302 -35.49 28.29 3.27
C GLY A 302 -35.75 28.77 1.83
N ILE A 303 -35.58 27.91 0.84
CA ILE A 303 -35.97 28.13 -0.55
C ILE A 303 -37.41 27.62 -0.75
N ASP A 304 -38.28 28.43 -1.38
CA ASP A 304 -39.61 27.96 -1.80
C ASP A 304 -39.45 26.91 -2.92
N PRO A 305 -39.82 25.64 -2.73
CA PRO A 305 -39.65 24.60 -3.75
C PRO A 305 -40.33 24.96 -5.07
N ALA A 306 -41.46 25.69 -5.03
CA ALA A 306 -42.19 26.11 -6.22
C ALA A 306 -41.47 27.17 -7.06
N SER A 307 -40.40 27.78 -6.52
CA SER A 307 -39.57 28.74 -7.26
C SER A 307 -38.73 28.10 -8.37
N GLY A 308 -38.45 26.80 -8.26
CA GLY A 308 -37.54 26.08 -9.16
C GLY A 308 -36.09 26.52 -9.06
N ARG A 309 -35.71 27.26 -8.02
CA ARG A 309 -34.32 27.65 -7.76
C ARG A 309 -33.56 26.46 -7.15
N PRO A 310 -32.45 26.00 -7.76
CA PRO A 310 -31.62 24.94 -7.17
C PRO A 310 -31.11 25.30 -5.77
N VAL A 311 -30.89 24.27 -4.95
CA VAL A 311 -30.10 24.38 -3.72
C VAL A 311 -28.63 24.23 -4.12
N GLU A 312 -27.86 25.31 -4.03
CA GLU A 312 -26.44 25.32 -4.37
C GLU A 312 -25.64 24.55 -3.31
N PHE A 313 -24.57 23.86 -3.73
CA PHE A 313 -23.65 23.18 -2.82
C PHE A 313 -22.80 24.20 -2.07
N ASP A 314 -22.73 24.07 -0.75
CA ASP A 314 -21.88 24.88 0.12
C ASP A 314 -21.30 24.00 1.23
N ALA A 315 -20.03 23.59 1.07
CA ALA A 315 -19.34 22.77 2.05
C ALA A 315 -19.04 23.50 3.37
N SER A 316 -19.26 24.81 3.44
CA SER A 316 -18.97 25.64 4.61
C SER A 316 -20.22 25.94 5.46
N ASP A 317 -21.43 25.75 4.92
CA ASP A 317 -22.70 26.06 5.60
C ASP A 317 -23.26 24.84 6.37
N PRO A 318 -23.27 24.86 7.72
CA PRO A 318 -23.85 23.77 8.52
C PRO A 318 -25.34 23.53 8.28
N GLN A 319 -26.10 24.55 7.83
CA GLN A 319 -27.52 24.36 7.50
C GLN A 319 -27.68 23.56 6.21
N PHE A 320 -26.91 23.87 5.17
CA PHE A 320 -26.88 23.06 3.95
C PHE A 320 -26.44 21.63 4.24
N LEU A 321 -25.31 21.45 4.94
CA LEU A 321 -24.75 20.12 5.24
C LEU A 321 -25.72 19.23 6.01
N ARG A 322 -26.42 19.79 7.00
CA ARG A 322 -27.45 19.04 7.74
C ARG A 322 -28.60 18.61 6.84
N GLY A 323 -29.12 19.53 6.01
CA GLY A 323 -30.19 19.21 5.06
C GLY A 323 -29.74 18.20 4.00
N TYR A 324 -28.47 18.26 3.59
CA TYR A 324 -27.86 17.29 2.69
C TYR A 324 -27.85 15.88 3.28
N PHE A 325 -27.39 15.69 4.52
CA PHE A 325 -27.46 14.37 5.14
C PHE A 325 -28.91 13.92 5.37
N GLU A 326 -29.72 14.74 6.05
CA GLU A 326 -31.08 14.38 6.49
C GLU A 326 -32.06 14.10 5.33
N HIS A 327 -31.93 14.82 4.21
CA HIS A 327 -32.91 14.77 3.12
C HIS A 327 -32.38 14.15 1.83
N VAL A 328 -31.07 13.93 1.70
CA VAL A 328 -30.46 13.36 0.50
C VAL A 328 -29.77 12.03 0.80
N ILE A 329 -28.87 12.01 1.78
CA ILE A 329 -28.04 10.83 2.08
C ILE A 329 -28.80 9.78 2.88
N ASP A 330 -29.40 10.16 4.01
CA ASP A 330 -30.09 9.22 4.90
C ASP A 330 -31.16 8.38 4.18
N PRO A 331 -32.02 8.96 3.30
CA PRO A 331 -32.98 8.16 2.55
C PRO A 331 -32.35 7.12 1.63
N LEU A 332 -31.20 7.41 1.02
CA LEU A 332 -30.49 6.44 0.17
C LEU A 332 -29.82 5.34 1.00
N GLU A 333 -29.41 5.64 2.23
CA GLU A 333 -28.95 4.62 3.16
C GLU A 333 -30.09 3.77 3.71
N ASP A 334 -31.28 4.34 3.90
CA ASP A 334 -32.51 3.62 4.24
C ASP A 334 -32.92 2.65 3.11
N ASP A 335 -32.62 2.97 1.85
CA ASP A 335 -32.74 2.06 0.70
C ASP A 335 -31.70 0.91 0.72
N GLY A 336 -30.74 0.94 1.65
CA GLY A 336 -29.76 -0.13 1.90
C GLY A 336 -28.33 0.15 1.44
N VAL A 337 -27.99 1.37 0.99
CA VAL A 337 -26.61 1.73 0.61
C VAL A 337 -25.66 1.59 1.82
N ASP A 338 -24.53 0.89 1.65
CA ASP A 338 -23.64 0.53 2.77
C ASP A 338 -22.56 1.59 3.06
N PHE A 339 -22.11 2.32 2.04
CA PHE A 339 -21.11 3.39 2.13
C PHE A 339 -21.12 4.27 0.87
N TRP A 340 -20.27 5.30 0.83
CA TRP A 340 -20.28 6.32 -0.22
C TRP A 340 -18.95 6.41 -0.96
N TRP A 341 -19.01 6.48 -2.29
CA TRP A 341 -17.87 6.83 -3.15
C TRP A 341 -17.95 8.31 -3.48
N ILE A 342 -17.15 9.10 -2.76
CA ILE A 342 -17.08 10.56 -2.87
C ILE A 342 -16.00 10.90 -3.89
N ASP A 343 -16.38 11.11 -5.15
CA ASP A 343 -15.43 11.32 -6.25
C ASP A 343 -15.27 12.82 -6.56
N TRP A 344 -14.77 13.58 -5.58
CA TRP A 344 -14.62 15.02 -5.73
C TRP A 344 -13.39 15.41 -6.57
N GLN A 345 -13.62 16.16 -7.65
CA GLN A 345 -12.58 16.59 -8.61
C GLN A 345 -12.74 18.06 -9.04
N GLN A 346 -13.73 18.76 -8.50
CA GLN A 346 -14.20 20.00 -9.12
C GLN A 346 -13.38 21.23 -8.71
N TRP A 347 -13.02 21.35 -7.43
CA TRP A 347 -12.13 22.40 -6.93
C TRP A 347 -11.48 22.02 -5.60
N ASP A 348 -10.29 22.57 -5.34
CA ASP A 348 -9.47 22.26 -4.15
C ASP A 348 -9.82 23.14 -2.93
N GLU A 349 -10.57 24.22 -3.12
CA GLU A 349 -10.92 25.17 -2.06
C GLU A 349 -12.35 25.71 -2.26
N SER A 350 -13.13 25.74 -1.18
CA SER A 350 -14.49 26.26 -1.14
C SER A 350 -14.51 27.77 -1.45
N PRO A 351 -15.36 28.24 -2.38
CA PRO A 351 -15.50 29.66 -2.67
C PRO A 351 -15.95 30.51 -1.47
N GLU A 352 -16.65 29.90 -0.50
CA GLU A 352 -17.28 30.55 0.63
C GLU A 352 -16.37 30.65 1.87
N MET A 353 -15.36 29.78 1.98
CA MET A 353 -14.44 29.72 3.13
C MET A 353 -13.02 29.38 2.67
N ALA A 354 -12.12 30.36 2.75
CA ALA A 354 -10.69 30.15 2.48
C ALA A 354 -10.10 29.10 3.43
N GLY A 355 -9.22 28.25 2.92
CA GLY A 355 -8.59 27.12 3.61
C GLY A 355 -9.44 25.84 3.66
N LEU A 356 -10.73 25.89 3.28
CA LEU A 356 -11.61 24.72 3.34
C LEU A 356 -11.61 23.95 2.02
N ASP A 357 -11.00 22.77 1.99
CA ASP A 357 -11.16 21.82 0.87
C ASP A 357 -12.51 21.08 0.99
N PRO A 358 -13.42 21.18 0.01
CA PRO A 358 -14.69 20.45 0.02
C PRO A 358 -14.52 18.93 0.08
N LEU A 359 -13.47 18.36 -0.53
CA LEU A 359 -13.19 16.93 -0.45
C LEU A 359 -12.90 16.52 1.00
N TRP A 360 -12.07 17.28 1.70
CA TRP A 360 -11.80 17.04 3.12
C TRP A 360 -13.09 17.13 3.96
N ALA A 361 -13.91 18.16 3.73
CA ALA A 361 -15.16 18.36 4.45
C ALA A 361 -16.14 17.21 4.23
N LEU A 362 -16.30 16.77 2.98
CA LEU A 362 -17.13 15.62 2.63
C LEU A 362 -16.60 14.33 3.25
N ASN A 363 -15.29 14.08 3.18
CA ASN A 363 -14.67 12.89 3.77
C ASN A 363 -14.90 12.83 5.28
N HIS A 364 -14.64 13.96 5.96
CA HIS A 364 -14.84 14.10 7.40
C HIS A 364 -16.29 13.82 7.79
N LEU A 365 -17.25 14.49 7.15
CA LEU A 365 -18.64 14.40 7.53
C LEU A 365 -19.28 13.07 7.15
N HIS A 366 -19.03 12.54 5.94
CA HIS A 366 -19.57 11.24 5.53
C HIS A 366 -19.02 10.13 6.42
N ALA A 367 -17.72 10.10 6.70
CA ALA A 367 -17.14 9.07 7.56
C ALA A 367 -17.75 9.11 8.98
N LEU A 368 -17.93 10.30 9.55
CA LEU A 368 -18.57 10.48 10.84
C LEU A 368 -20.06 10.15 10.83
N ASP A 369 -20.78 10.51 9.75
CA ASP A 369 -22.21 10.23 9.61
C ASP A 369 -22.51 8.72 9.67
N ARG A 370 -21.65 7.90 9.04
CA ARG A 370 -21.74 6.42 9.12
C ARG A 370 -21.75 5.90 10.54
N THR A 371 -21.20 6.63 11.50
CA THR A 371 -21.14 6.21 12.90
C THR A 371 -22.45 6.35 13.67
N ARG A 372 -23.46 7.06 13.11
CA ARG A 372 -24.72 7.39 13.80
C ARG A 372 -25.46 6.18 14.36
N ASP A 373 -25.37 5.04 13.66
CA ASP A 373 -26.02 3.77 14.01
C ASP A 373 -25.03 2.73 14.56
N GLY A 374 -23.86 3.17 15.03
CA GLY A 374 -22.82 2.32 15.61
C GLY A 374 -21.97 1.55 14.60
N ARG A 375 -22.12 1.81 13.29
CA ARG A 375 -21.24 1.27 12.24
C ARG A 375 -19.88 1.95 12.24
N ARG A 376 -18.88 1.32 11.62
CA ARG A 376 -17.54 1.90 11.45
C ARG A 376 -17.56 3.08 10.47
N PRO A 377 -16.71 4.11 10.69
CA PRO A 377 -16.49 5.15 9.68
C PRO A 377 -15.81 4.52 8.45
N PHE A 378 -16.44 4.62 7.29
CA PHE A 378 -15.89 4.08 6.05
C PHE A 378 -16.50 4.78 4.82
N ILE A 379 -15.63 5.22 3.92
CA ILE A 379 -15.96 5.88 2.65
C ILE A 379 -15.05 5.32 1.55
N LEU A 380 -15.23 5.75 0.30
CA LEU A 380 -14.25 5.61 -0.76
C LEU A 380 -14.00 7.01 -1.34
N SER A 381 -12.79 7.54 -1.20
CA SER A 381 -12.49 8.89 -1.68
C SER A 381 -11.01 9.11 -1.99
N ARG A 382 -10.65 10.33 -2.37
CA ARG A 382 -9.30 10.75 -2.73
C ARG A 382 -8.52 11.25 -1.53
N TRP A 383 -7.20 11.43 -1.70
CA TRP A 383 -6.36 12.05 -0.68
C TRP A 383 -6.78 13.51 -0.46
N GLY A 384 -7.24 13.82 0.76
CA GLY A 384 -7.69 15.15 1.18
C GLY A 384 -6.69 15.88 2.08
N GLY A 385 -5.42 15.45 2.09
CA GLY A 385 -4.37 15.99 2.96
C GLY A 385 -4.24 15.29 4.32
N LEU A 386 -3.26 15.73 5.11
CA LEU A 386 -2.96 15.19 6.44
C LEU A 386 -4.19 15.20 7.35
N GLY A 387 -4.37 14.13 8.12
CA GLY A 387 -5.60 13.85 8.87
C GLY A 387 -6.61 12.99 8.08
N GLY A 388 -6.39 12.78 6.78
CA GLY A 388 -7.22 11.91 5.94
C GLY A 388 -7.17 10.43 6.31
N HIS A 389 -6.13 9.96 7.03
CA HIS A 389 -6.01 8.58 7.53
C HIS A 389 -7.17 8.15 8.44
N ARG A 390 -7.86 9.11 9.04
CA ARG A 390 -9.08 8.90 9.83
C ARG A 390 -10.31 8.53 8.98
N TYR A 391 -10.26 8.72 7.67
CA TYR A 391 -11.40 8.53 6.75
C TYR A 391 -11.05 7.53 5.62
N PRO A 392 -10.70 6.28 5.94
CA PRO A 392 -10.44 5.28 4.92
C PRO A 392 -11.71 4.95 4.12
N VAL A 393 -11.60 4.55 2.85
CA VAL A 393 -10.41 4.23 2.05
C VAL A 393 -10.09 5.31 1.00
N GLY A 394 -8.80 5.55 0.77
CA GLY A 394 -8.28 6.32 -0.36
C GLY A 394 -8.33 5.59 -1.72
N PHE A 395 -8.34 6.32 -2.84
CA PHE A 395 -8.03 5.77 -4.16
C PHE A 395 -7.19 6.69 -5.03
N SER A 396 -6.39 6.09 -5.91
CA SER A 396 -5.41 6.81 -6.73
C SER A 396 -5.99 7.63 -7.88
N GLY A 397 -7.29 7.65 -8.12
CA GLY A 397 -7.86 8.31 -9.31
C GLY A 397 -7.63 7.58 -10.63
N ASP A 398 -7.88 8.32 -11.71
CA ASP A 398 -8.08 7.79 -13.05
C ASP A 398 -6.75 7.63 -13.81
N ALA A 399 -5.96 6.64 -13.40
CA ALA A 399 -4.66 6.34 -14.03
C ALA A 399 -4.83 5.72 -15.43
N TYR A 400 -3.86 5.98 -16.33
CA TYR A 400 -3.86 5.35 -17.65
C TYR A 400 -3.57 3.84 -17.60
N ILE A 401 -4.18 3.08 -18.54
CA ILE A 401 -3.85 1.67 -18.80
C ILE A 401 -2.49 1.58 -19.49
N SER A 402 -1.41 1.54 -18.72
CA SER A 402 -0.03 1.38 -19.22
C SER A 402 0.87 0.67 -18.21
N TRP A 403 1.97 0.09 -18.69
CA TRP A 403 3.00 -0.52 -17.83
C TRP A 403 3.70 0.50 -16.94
N GLY A 404 3.87 1.73 -17.43
CA GLY A 404 4.41 2.83 -16.63
C GLY A 404 3.53 3.10 -15.40
N SER A 405 2.21 3.18 -15.59
CA SER A 405 1.27 3.34 -14.47
C SER A 405 1.36 2.17 -13.49
N LEU A 406 1.36 0.92 -13.97
CA LEU A 406 1.54 -0.24 -13.09
C LEU A 406 2.87 -0.19 -12.33
N SER A 407 3.97 0.22 -12.96
CA SER A 407 5.27 0.30 -12.29
C SER A 407 5.34 1.38 -11.20
N PHE A 408 4.49 2.41 -11.29
CA PHE A 408 4.42 3.47 -10.29
C PHE A 408 3.56 3.09 -9.08
N GLN A 409 2.51 2.28 -9.27
CA GLN A 409 1.53 1.97 -8.22
C GLN A 409 2.12 1.34 -6.95
N PRO A 410 3.07 0.38 -6.99
CA PRO A 410 3.73 -0.12 -5.78
C PRO A 410 4.45 0.97 -4.98
N TYR A 411 5.11 1.89 -5.67
CA TYR A 411 5.81 3.02 -5.03
C TYR A 411 4.81 3.94 -4.35
N LEU A 412 3.79 4.41 -5.08
CA LEU A 412 2.73 5.26 -4.54
C LEU A 412 1.99 4.62 -3.36
N THR A 413 1.70 3.31 -3.47
CA THR A 413 1.04 2.57 -2.38
C THR A 413 1.94 2.48 -1.14
N ALA A 414 3.25 2.30 -1.32
CA ALA A 414 4.19 2.25 -0.21
C ALA A 414 4.40 3.63 0.43
N THR A 415 4.58 4.69 -0.35
CA THR A 415 4.78 6.05 0.16
C THR A 415 3.53 6.65 0.80
N GLY A 416 2.32 6.22 0.40
CA GLY A 416 1.08 6.58 1.11
C GLY A 416 1.11 6.23 2.62
N SER A 417 1.94 5.27 3.00
CA SER A 417 2.17 4.90 4.41
C SER A 417 3.02 5.93 5.16
N ASN A 418 3.82 6.76 4.48
CA ASN A 418 4.60 7.84 5.10
C ASN A 418 3.72 8.99 5.64
N VAL A 419 2.42 8.96 5.36
CA VAL A 419 1.42 9.88 5.91
C VAL A 419 0.28 9.14 6.59
N ASP A 420 0.53 7.86 6.95
CA ASP A 420 -0.43 6.92 7.54
C ASP A 420 -1.74 6.73 6.74
N PHE A 421 -1.76 7.17 5.49
CA PHE A 421 -2.86 6.93 4.55
C PHE A 421 -2.71 5.56 3.88
N GLY A 422 -2.49 4.53 4.71
CA GLY A 422 -2.12 3.18 4.29
C GLY A 422 -3.28 2.34 3.75
N TRP A 423 -4.54 2.72 4.00
CA TRP A 423 -5.71 2.09 3.39
C TRP A 423 -6.02 2.75 2.05
N TRP A 424 -5.34 2.25 1.02
CA TRP A 424 -5.33 2.79 -0.33
C TRP A 424 -5.82 1.77 -1.37
N SER A 425 -6.50 2.25 -2.40
CA SER A 425 -6.94 1.48 -3.56
C SER A 425 -6.48 2.13 -4.88
N HIS A 426 -6.48 1.36 -5.95
CA HIS A 426 -6.21 1.82 -7.31
C HIS A 426 -7.10 1.06 -8.28
N ASP A 427 -7.24 1.60 -9.50
CA ASP A 427 -8.01 0.94 -10.55
C ASP A 427 -7.20 -0.21 -11.12
N ILE A 428 -7.47 -1.43 -10.67
CA ILE A 428 -6.70 -2.60 -11.11
C ILE A 428 -6.83 -2.77 -12.62
N GLY A 429 -5.70 -2.66 -13.32
CA GLY A 429 -5.62 -2.67 -14.78
C GLY A 429 -5.78 -1.30 -15.45
N GLY A 430 -5.80 -0.19 -14.69
CA GLY A 430 -5.94 1.20 -15.15
C GLY A 430 -7.37 1.64 -15.48
N HIS A 431 -7.65 2.93 -15.45
CA HIS A 431 -8.99 3.50 -15.65
C HIS A 431 -9.36 3.66 -17.13
N PHE A 432 -8.53 4.37 -17.89
CA PHE A 432 -8.77 4.71 -19.29
C PHE A 432 -7.51 4.69 -20.18
N GLY A 433 -7.71 4.84 -21.48
CA GLY A 433 -6.64 4.70 -22.48
C GLY A 433 -6.41 3.24 -22.87
N GLY A 434 -5.15 2.91 -23.20
CA GLY A 434 -4.76 1.57 -23.66
C GLY A 434 -5.18 1.23 -25.10
N SER A 435 -4.66 0.12 -25.61
CA SER A 435 -4.85 -0.31 -27.02
C SER A 435 -6.18 -1.02 -27.28
N GLY A 436 -6.97 -1.33 -26.24
CA GLY A 436 -8.23 -2.09 -26.36
C GLY A 436 -8.08 -3.54 -26.85
N THR A 437 -6.85 -4.02 -27.06
CA THR A 437 -6.61 -5.40 -27.53
C THR A 437 -6.57 -6.37 -26.35
N PRO A 438 -7.42 -7.41 -26.29
CA PRO A 438 -7.44 -8.35 -25.17
C PRO A 438 -6.09 -9.04 -24.92
N THR A 439 -5.31 -9.31 -25.97
CA THR A 439 -4.02 -10.03 -25.85
C THR A 439 -2.94 -9.21 -25.15
N GLY A 440 -2.77 -7.93 -25.50
CA GLY A 440 -1.79 -7.07 -24.82
C GLY A 440 -2.29 -6.59 -23.45
N PHE A 441 -3.60 -6.34 -23.35
CA PHE A 441 -4.23 -5.92 -22.10
C PHE A 441 -4.27 -7.03 -21.05
N GLY A 442 -4.45 -8.30 -21.46
CA GLY A 442 -4.61 -9.43 -20.55
C GLY A 442 -3.41 -9.68 -19.64
N GLU A 443 -2.19 -9.57 -20.16
CA GLU A 443 -0.97 -9.72 -19.36
C GLU A 443 -0.82 -8.58 -18.35
N LEU A 444 -0.95 -7.32 -18.80
CA LEU A 444 -0.91 -6.15 -17.92
C LEU A 444 -1.97 -6.23 -16.82
N TYR A 445 -3.22 -6.60 -17.17
CA TYR A 445 -4.30 -6.74 -16.21
C TYR A 445 -4.05 -7.86 -15.21
N ALA A 446 -3.54 -9.02 -15.66
CA ALA A 446 -3.18 -10.12 -14.76
C ALA A 446 -2.08 -9.70 -13.78
N ARG A 447 -1.01 -9.04 -14.25
CA ARG A 447 0.06 -8.51 -13.38
C ARG A 447 -0.44 -7.47 -12.40
N TRP A 448 -1.32 -6.57 -12.83
CA TRP A 448 -1.91 -5.57 -11.96
C TRP A 448 -2.82 -6.21 -10.91
N LEU A 449 -3.61 -7.23 -11.26
CA LEU A 449 -4.43 -7.93 -10.28
C LEU A 449 -3.58 -8.72 -9.29
N GLN A 450 -2.49 -9.36 -9.72
CA GLN A 450 -1.53 -10.00 -8.83
C GLN A 450 -0.93 -9.01 -7.81
N PHE A 451 -0.54 -7.82 -8.25
CA PHE A 451 -0.18 -6.73 -7.34
C PHE A 451 -1.35 -6.30 -6.44
N GLY A 452 -2.57 -6.23 -6.98
CA GLY A 452 -3.79 -5.89 -6.25
C GLY A 452 -4.08 -6.83 -5.08
N VAL A 453 -3.81 -8.13 -5.22
CA VAL A 453 -3.93 -9.11 -4.12
C VAL A 453 -3.15 -8.66 -2.88
N PHE A 454 -1.96 -8.11 -3.09
CA PHE A 454 -1.04 -7.62 -2.07
C PHE A 454 -1.07 -6.09 -1.90
N SER A 455 -2.14 -5.43 -2.36
CA SER A 455 -2.43 -4.02 -2.06
C SER A 455 -3.39 -3.91 -0.86
N PRO A 456 -3.55 -2.72 -0.24
CA PRO A 456 -4.47 -2.58 0.89
C PRO A 456 -5.92 -2.92 0.56
N ILE A 457 -6.43 -2.44 -0.58
CA ILE A 457 -7.78 -2.75 -1.10
C ILE A 457 -7.70 -3.22 -2.56
N ASN A 458 -8.43 -4.31 -2.87
CA ASN A 458 -8.42 -4.95 -4.20
C ASN A 458 -9.64 -4.52 -5.02
N ARG A 459 -9.54 -3.38 -5.72
CA ARG A 459 -10.64 -2.76 -6.49
C ARG A 459 -10.47 -2.89 -7.99
N ILE A 460 -11.29 -3.73 -8.62
CA ILE A 460 -11.40 -3.77 -10.08
C ILE A 460 -12.34 -2.65 -10.51
N HIS A 461 -11.84 -1.69 -11.27
CA HIS A 461 -12.62 -0.58 -11.82
C HIS A 461 -12.13 -0.21 -13.22
N THR A 462 -13.00 0.32 -14.08
CA THR A 462 -12.61 0.88 -15.39
C THR A 462 -13.66 1.89 -15.84
N GLY A 463 -13.22 2.91 -16.58
CA GLY A 463 -14.11 3.89 -17.20
C GLY A 463 -15.04 3.29 -18.26
N ASN A 464 -15.99 4.09 -18.73
CA ASN A 464 -17.00 3.69 -19.72
C ASN A 464 -16.40 3.52 -21.13
N ILE A 465 -15.65 2.43 -21.32
CA ILE A 465 -14.97 2.08 -22.56
C ILE A 465 -15.46 0.71 -23.01
N GLU A 466 -16.15 0.66 -24.16
CA GLU A 466 -16.76 -0.56 -24.69
C GLU A 466 -15.72 -1.68 -24.94
N TYR A 467 -14.53 -1.32 -25.40
CA TYR A 467 -13.48 -2.25 -25.82
C TYR A 467 -12.54 -2.69 -24.70
N ILE A 468 -12.72 -2.20 -23.47
CA ILE A 468 -11.98 -2.65 -22.29
C ILE A 468 -12.90 -3.53 -21.45
N ASP A 469 -12.46 -4.75 -21.19
CA ASP A 469 -13.24 -5.74 -20.46
C ASP A 469 -12.38 -6.41 -19.40
N LYS A 470 -12.79 -6.30 -18.14
CA LYS A 470 -12.05 -6.83 -16.98
C LYS A 470 -12.67 -8.11 -16.41
N ARG A 471 -13.68 -8.67 -17.09
CA ARG A 471 -14.34 -9.91 -16.66
C ARG A 471 -13.39 -11.10 -16.88
N PRO A 472 -13.02 -11.87 -15.85
CA PRO A 472 -11.99 -12.91 -16.00
C PRO A 472 -12.26 -13.94 -17.10
N TRP A 473 -13.53 -14.33 -17.31
CA TRP A 473 -13.92 -15.35 -18.29
C TRP A 473 -13.88 -14.89 -19.75
N THR A 474 -13.55 -13.63 -20.05
CA THR A 474 -13.44 -13.13 -21.43
C THR A 474 -12.04 -13.29 -22.03
N PHE A 475 -11.05 -13.63 -21.20
CA PHE A 475 -9.65 -13.81 -21.59
C PHE A 475 -9.33 -15.26 -21.98
N GLU A 476 -8.18 -15.46 -22.63
CA GLU A 476 -7.64 -16.79 -22.90
C GLU A 476 -7.33 -17.57 -21.60
N PRO A 477 -7.24 -18.92 -21.67
CA PRO A 477 -7.17 -19.76 -20.47
C PRO A 477 -6.10 -19.37 -19.45
N THR A 478 -4.86 -19.07 -19.86
CA THR A 478 -3.77 -18.73 -18.94
C THR A 478 -4.07 -17.46 -18.14
N VAL A 479 -4.50 -16.39 -18.82
CA VAL A 479 -4.87 -15.14 -18.15
C VAL A 479 -6.10 -15.35 -17.27
N ARG A 480 -7.13 -16.04 -17.76
CA ARG A 480 -8.33 -16.36 -16.97
C ARG A 480 -8.00 -17.11 -15.68
N GLU A 481 -7.14 -18.13 -15.76
CA GLU A 481 -6.72 -18.95 -14.62
C GLU A 481 -5.97 -18.08 -13.61
N THR A 482 -4.98 -17.30 -14.06
CA THR A 482 -4.23 -16.34 -13.24
C THR A 482 -5.15 -15.37 -12.51
N LEU A 483 -6.12 -14.78 -13.23
CA LEU A 483 -7.09 -13.86 -12.63
C LEU A 483 -7.98 -14.56 -11.58
N SER A 484 -8.38 -15.80 -11.86
CA SER A 484 -9.24 -16.58 -10.96
C SER A 484 -8.53 -16.95 -9.65
N GLU A 485 -7.27 -17.37 -9.76
CA GLU A 485 -6.42 -17.71 -8.62
C GLU A 485 -6.13 -16.47 -7.77
N ALA A 486 -5.80 -15.34 -8.39
CA ALA A 486 -5.58 -14.08 -7.69
C ALA A 486 -6.82 -13.64 -6.89
N LEU A 487 -8.03 -13.71 -7.48
CA LEU A 487 -9.27 -13.36 -6.77
C LEU A 487 -9.55 -14.27 -5.57
N ARG A 488 -9.29 -15.58 -5.70
CA ARG A 488 -9.46 -16.52 -4.58
C ARG A 488 -8.43 -16.29 -3.49
N LEU A 489 -7.16 -16.07 -3.87
CA LEU A 489 -6.08 -15.77 -2.92
C LEU A 489 -6.38 -14.49 -2.13
N ARG A 490 -6.92 -13.45 -2.77
CA ARG A 490 -7.29 -12.22 -2.07
C ARG A 490 -8.33 -12.46 -0.97
N HIS A 491 -9.38 -13.24 -1.24
CA HIS A 491 -10.34 -13.57 -0.17
C HIS A 491 -9.73 -14.48 0.89
N ALA A 492 -8.89 -15.45 0.49
CA ALA A 492 -8.17 -16.29 1.45
C ALA A 492 -7.31 -15.46 2.43
N LEU A 493 -6.80 -14.31 2.01
CA LEU A 493 -5.97 -13.43 2.85
C LEU A 493 -6.75 -12.63 3.89
N ILE A 494 -8.10 -12.57 3.85
CA ILE A 494 -8.90 -11.70 4.74
C ILE A 494 -8.53 -11.83 6.23
N PRO A 495 -8.33 -13.03 6.83
CA PRO A 495 -7.94 -13.15 8.23
C PRO A 495 -6.60 -12.46 8.57
N TYR A 496 -5.60 -12.58 7.68
CA TYR A 496 -4.32 -11.89 7.82
C TYR A 496 -4.48 -10.37 7.68
N LEU A 497 -5.16 -9.92 6.62
CA LEU A 497 -5.38 -8.50 6.35
C LEU A 497 -6.14 -7.82 7.48
N TYR A 498 -7.14 -8.50 8.04
CA TYR A 498 -7.96 -7.98 9.11
C TYR A 498 -7.20 -7.88 10.44
N THR A 499 -6.30 -8.82 10.69
CA THR A 499 -5.34 -8.74 11.81
C THR A 499 -4.38 -7.56 11.64
N MET A 500 -3.89 -7.31 10.41
CA MET A 500 -3.07 -6.14 10.12
C MET A 500 -3.86 -4.83 10.25
N ALA A 501 -5.16 -4.83 9.96
CA ALA A 501 -6.03 -3.67 10.21
C ALA A 501 -6.17 -3.35 11.69
N ARG A 502 -6.32 -4.37 12.53
CA ARG A 502 -6.30 -4.18 13.98
C ARG A 502 -4.99 -3.57 14.47
N ARG A 503 -3.88 -4.05 13.93
CA ARG A 503 -2.57 -3.49 14.27
C ARG A 503 -2.42 -2.05 13.81
N ASN A 504 -2.88 -1.70 12.61
CA ASN A 504 -2.81 -0.33 12.14
C ASN A 504 -3.64 0.60 13.06
N HIS A 505 -4.84 0.17 13.43
CA HIS A 505 -5.68 0.90 14.38
C HIS A 505 -5.00 1.11 15.74
N ASP A 506 -4.41 0.06 16.32
CA ASP A 506 -3.85 0.13 17.67
C ASP A 506 -2.49 0.87 17.75
N ARG A 507 -1.73 0.95 16.65
CA ARG A 507 -0.31 1.37 16.68
C ARG A 507 0.11 2.33 15.57
N GLY A 508 -0.77 2.71 14.65
CA GLY A 508 -0.40 3.49 13.47
C GLY A 508 0.65 2.79 12.59
N VAL A 509 0.56 1.46 12.47
CA VAL A 509 1.47 0.66 11.63
C VAL A 509 0.73 0.16 10.38
N PRO A 510 0.95 0.79 9.21
CA PRO A 510 0.32 0.42 7.95
C PRO A 510 0.60 -1.02 7.52
N LEU A 511 -0.33 -1.58 6.72
CA LEU A 511 -0.19 -2.90 6.11
C LEU A 511 0.99 -2.94 5.13
N VAL A 512 1.02 -2.03 4.16
CA VAL A 512 2.13 -1.89 3.21
C VAL A 512 3.18 -1.00 3.85
N ARG A 513 4.46 -1.40 3.82
CA ARG A 513 5.53 -0.62 4.45
C ARG A 513 6.75 -0.57 3.53
N PRO A 514 7.25 0.63 3.19
CA PRO A 514 8.50 0.76 2.45
C PRO A 514 9.65 0.01 3.14
N MET A 515 10.61 -0.48 2.35
CA MET A 515 11.70 -1.31 2.88
C MET A 515 12.56 -0.58 3.93
N TYR A 516 12.72 0.74 3.80
CA TYR A 516 13.51 1.57 4.72
C TYR A 516 12.92 1.68 6.13
N TYR A 517 11.64 1.32 6.35
CA TYR A 517 11.06 1.27 7.71
C TYR A 517 11.78 0.27 8.62
N HIS A 518 12.22 -0.85 8.06
CA HIS A 518 12.88 -1.92 8.81
C HIS A 518 14.40 -1.94 8.62
N HIS A 519 14.88 -1.26 7.58
CA HIS A 519 16.30 -1.25 7.20
C HIS A 519 16.83 0.17 6.91
N PRO A 520 16.68 1.12 7.84
CA PRO A 520 17.06 2.51 7.59
C PRO A 520 18.57 2.71 7.36
N ASN A 521 19.40 1.77 7.82
CA ASN A 521 20.85 1.81 7.63
C ASN A 521 21.31 1.11 6.34
N ALA A 522 20.40 0.52 5.57
CA ALA A 522 20.72 -0.16 4.32
C ALA A 522 20.36 0.75 3.15
N GLU A 523 21.39 1.24 2.43
CA GLU A 523 21.23 2.10 1.26
C GLU A 523 20.21 1.53 0.26
N LEU A 524 20.30 0.24 -0.06
CA LEU A 524 19.37 -0.44 -0.99
C LEU A 524 17.88 -0.35 -0.59
N ALA A 525 17.56 -0.18 0.69
CA ALA A 525 16.17 -0.08 1.16
C ALA A 525 15.45 1.15 0.60
N TYR A 526 16.20 2.20 0.22
CA TYR A 526 15.69 3.43 -0.37
C TYR A 526 15.61 3.37 -1.90
N HIS A 527 16.19 2.35 -2.52
CA HIS A 527 16.32 2.25 -3.98
C HIS A 527 15.55 1.08 -4.61
N VAL A 528 14.62 0.47 -3.87
CA VAL A 528 13.73 -0.61 -4.36
C VAL A 528 12.25 -0.19 -4.30
N PRO A 529 11.83 0.86 -5.04
CA PRO A 529 10.50 1.47 -4.95
C PRO A 529 9.34 0.55 -5.33
N GLN A 530 9.61 -0.56 -6.02
CA GLN A 530 8.61 -1.54 -6.46
C GLN A 530 8.54 -2.77 -5.52
N GLN A 531 9.07 -2.64 -4.31
CA GLN A 531 9.09 -3.69 -3.30
C GLN A 531 8.75 -3.10 -1.93
N TYR A 532 8.00 -3.85 -1.13
CA TYR A 532 7.59 -3.44 0.20
C TYR A 532 7.35 -4.65 1.11
N TYR A 533 7.31 -4.39 2.42
CA TYR A 533 6.75 -5.31 3.39
C TYR A 533 5.23 -5.30 3.33
N PHE A 534 4.60 -6.47 3.35
CA PHE A 534 3.16 -6.66 3.36
C PHE A 534 2.71 -7.33 4.66
N GLY A 535 2.28 -6.51 5.61
CA GLY A 535 2.15 -6.88 7.01
C GLY A 535 3.48 -7.40 7.56
N ASP A 536 3.47 -8.09 8.70
CA ASP A 536 4.70 -8.53 9.39
C ASP A 536 5.46 -9.67 8.77
N GLU A 537 4.82 -10.42 7.87
CA GLU A 537 5.32 -11.74 7.53
C GLU A 537 5.92 -11.82 6.13
N LEU A 538 5.54 -10.91 5.24
CA LEU A 538 5.81 -11.02 3.81
C LEU A 538 6.57 -9.80 3.27
N VAL A 539 7.43 -10.04 2.27
CA VAL A 539 7.98 -9.03 1.35
C VAL A 539 7.43 -9.33 -0.05
N VAL A 540 6.91 -8.31 -0.71
CA VAL A 540 6.26 -8.43 -2.03
C VAL A 540 7.00 -7.58 -3.04
N ALA A 541 7.31 -8.15 -4.20
CA ALA A 541 7.96 -7.48 -5.33
C ALA A 541 7.27 -7.90 -6.64
N PRO A 542 6.09 -7.34 -6.97
CA PRO A 542 5.28 -7.81 -8.09
C PRO A 542 5.99 -7.55 -9.42
N HIS A 543 5.73 -8.37 -10.44
CA HIS A 543 6.17 -8.09 -11.81
C HIS A 543 5.37 -6.91 -12.38
N VAL A 544 6.05 -5.80 -12.67
CA VAL A 544 5.42 -4.56 -13.14
C VAL A 544 5.87 -4.14 -14.55
N ARG A 545 6.48 -5.06 -15.29
CA ARG A 545 6.95 -4.84 -16.65
C ARG A 545 6.45 -5.94 -17.57
N GLU A 546 6.30 -5.60 -18.84
CA GLU A 546 6.00 -6.57 -19.89
C GLU A 546 7.09 -7.64 -19.96
N ARG A 547 6.71 -8.87 -20.29
CA ARG A 547 7.70 -9.90 -20.59
C ARG A 547 8.63 -9.48 -21.73
N GLY A 548 9.89 -9.89 -21.65
CA GLY A 548 10.84 -9.64 -22.73
C GLY A 548 10.64 -10.59 -23.90
N ASP A 549 10.82 -10.08 -25.13
CA ASP A 549 10.61 -10.85 -26.37
C ASP A 549 11.51 -12.09 -26.46
N GLY A 550 12.74 -12.01 -25.97
CA GLY A 550 13.69 -13.11 -26.01
C GLY A 550 13.47 -14.14 -24.90
N THR A 551 13.03 -13.70 -23.73
CA THR A 551 12.88 -14.56 -22.55
C THR A 551 11.48 -15.14 -22.41
N ASN A 552 10.46 -14.46 -22.93
CA ASN A 552 9.03 -14.72 -22.70
C ASN A 552 8.69 -14.75 -21.19
N LEU A 553 9.45 -14.00 -20.38
CA LEU A 553 9.30 -13.85 -18.93
C LEU A 553 9.35 -12.37 -18.56
N SER A 554 8.61 -11.99 -17.51
CA SER A 554 8.80 -10.67 -16.91
C SER A 554 10.00 -10.69 -15.97
N ARG A 555 10.72 -9.57 -15.89
CA ARG A 555 11.91 -9.41 -15.06
C ARG A 555 11.64 -8.42 -13.95
N GLN A 556 11.82 -8.84 -12.69
CA GLN A 556 11.75 -7.98 -11.53
C GLN A 556 13.06 -8.02 -10.72
N THR A 557 13.51 -6.86 -10.26
CA THR A 557 14.67 -6.75 -9.36
C THR A 557 14.17 -6.82 -7.93
N VAL A 558 14.73 -7.72 -7.12
CA VAL A 558 14.33 -7.95 -5.73
C VAL A 558 15.53 -7.80 -4.82
N TRP A 559 15.38 -7.11 -3.71
CA TRP A 559 16.39 -7.07 -2.65
C TRP A 559 15.85 -7.69 -1.37
N LEU A 560 16.40 -8.82 -0.95
CA LEU A 560 16.09 -9.40 0.36
C LEU A 560 17.18 -9.02 1.37
N PRO A 561 16.83 -8.45 2.53
CA PRO A 561 17.80 -8.14 3.57
C PRO A 561 18.38 -9.43 4.17
N ASP A 562 19.50 -9.32 4.87
CA ASP A 562 20.15 -10.44 5.53
C ASP A 562 19.16 -11.23 6.42
N GLY A 563 19.07 -12.53 6.16
CA GLY A 563 18.12 -13.41 6.84
C GLY A 563 17.81 -14.66 6.03
N GLU A 564 16.99 -15.53 6.61
CA GLU A 564 16.42 -16.69 5.92
C GLU A 564 15.05 -16.33 5.36
N TRP A 565 14.85 -16.61 4.08
CA TRP A 565 13.63 -16.28 3.34
C TRP A 565 13.14 -17.49 2.57
N PHE A 566 11.84 -17.57 2.39
CA PHE A 566 11.17 -18.59 1.60
C PHE A 566 10.26 -17.92 0.59
N ASP A 567 10.25 -18.43 -0.63
CA ASP A 567 9.18 -18.16 -1.58
C ASP A 567 7.84 -18.60 -0.97
N PHE A 568 6.88 -17.67 -0.87
CA PHE A 568 5.64 -17.86 -0.13
C PHE A 568 4.77 -18.97 -0.72
N GLU A 569 4.71 -19.05 -2.05
CA GLU A 569 3.87 -20.02 -2.76
C GLU A 569 4.52 -21.41 -2.77
N THR A 570 5.79 -21.49 -3.16
CA THR A 570 6.47 -22.77 -3.42
C THR A 570 7.24 -23.34 -2.23
N GLY A 571 7.42 -22.56 -1.16
CA GLY A 571 8.24 -22.91 0.00
C GLY A 571 9.74 -23.02 -0.30
N ARG A 572 10.21 -22.61 -1.48
CA ARG A 572 11.62 -22.71 -1.85
C ARG A 572 12.46 -21.70 -1.04
N PRO A 573 13.65 -22.07 -0.55
CA PRO A 573 14.57 -21.09 0.04
C PRO A 573 14.94 -19.99 -0.96
N ALA A 574 14.89 -18.74 -0.52
CA ALA A 574 15.33 -17.56 -1.26
C ALA A 574 16.63 -17.00 -0.64
N ARG A 575 17.51 -16.46 -1.48
CA ARG A 575 18.78 -15.87 -1.05
C ARG A 575 18.58 -14.41 -0.68
N ALA A 576 19.18 -13.98 0.43
CA ALA A 576 19.40 -12.56 0.72
C ALA A 576 20.36 -11.93 -0.30
N GLY A 577 20.28 -10.62 -0.46
CA GLY A 577 21.00 -9.85 -1.48
C GLY A 577 20.08 -9.35 -2.60
N LEU A 578 20.69 -8.70 -3.60
CA LEU A 578 20.01 -8.19 -4.78
C LEU A 578 19.96 -9.29 -5.85
N ASP A 579 18.79 -9.56 -6.41
CA ASP A 579 18.54 -10.65 -7.34
C ASP A 579 17.63 -10.20 -8.48
N ALA A 580 17.86 -10.75 -9.68
CA ALA A 580 16.97 -10.56 -10.82
C ALA A 580 16.06 -11.78 -10.95
N ARG A 581 14.77 -11.59 -10.67
CA ARG A 581 13.73 -12.61 -10.81
C ARG A 581 13.10 -12.56 -12.19
N TYR A 582 12.99 -13.73 -12.80
CA TYR A 582 12.37 -13.93 -14.11
C TYR A 582 11.20 -14.89 -13.92
N GLY A 583 9.98 -14.44 -14.24
CA GLY A 583 8.75 -15.18 -13.94
C GLY A 583 7.72 -15.11 -15.06
N ASP A 584 6.97 -16.20 -15.24
CA ASP A 584 5.81 -16.23 -16.12
C ASP A 584 4.57 -15.72 -15.38
N LEU A 585 3.39 -15.77 -16.01
CA LEU A 585 2.16 -15.29 -15.40
C LEU A 585 1.77 -16.02 -14.10
N GLY A 586 2.28 -17.22 -13.83
CA GLY A 586 2.04 -17.93 -12.59
C GLY A 586 2.96 -17.51 -11.44
N ASP A 587 4.02 -16.73 -11.71
CA ASP A 587 5.00 -16.29 -10.70
C ASP A 587 4.68 -14.88 -10.20
N VAL A 588 4.49 -14.74 -8.88
CA VAL A 588 4.46 -13.45 -8.18
C VAL A 588 5.52 -13.48 -7.07
N PRO A 589 6.60 -12.69 -7.17
CA PRO A 589 7.66 -12.70 -6.15
C PRO A 589 7.13 -12.23 -4.79
N VAL A 590 6.85 -13.19 -3.91
CA VAL A 590 6.43 -12.98 -2.52
C VAL A 590 7.28 -13.85 -1.62
N TYR A 591 7.88 -13.24 -0.60
CA TYR A 591 8.84 -13.89 0.28
C TYR A 591 8.37 -13.83 1.72
N ALA A 592 8.24 -15.00 2.33
CA ALA A 592 8.01 -15.15 3.76
C ALA A 592 9.35 -15.21 4.49
N ARG A 593 9.49 -14.42 5.56
CA ARG A 593 10.66 -14.53 6.45
C ARG A 593 10.64 -15.87 7.20
N ALA A 594 11.79 -16.39 7.58
CA ALA A 594 11.86 -17.48 8.54
C ALA A 594 11.07 -17.13 9.81
N GLY A 595 10.22 -18.04 10.28
CA GLY A 595 9.29 -17.75 11.38
C GLY A 595 7.90 -17.30 10.96
N ALA A 596 7.67 -16.92 9.70
CA ALA A 596 6.40 -16.34 9.28
C ALA A 596 5.18 -17.23 9.59
N ILE A 597 4.08 -16.62 10.01
CA ILE A 597 2.79 -17.27 10.29
C ILE A 597 1.68 -16.45 9.61
N VAL A 598 1.07 -17.00 8.57
CA VAL A 598 0.02 -16.32 7.78
C VAL A 598 -1.31 -17.07 7.94
N PRO A 599 -2.27 -16.56 8.72
CA PRO A 599 -3.62 -17.11 8.80
C PRO A 599 -4.43 -16.74 7.55
N LEU A 600 -5.07 -17.74 6.97
CA LEU A 600 -5.88 -17.67 5.76
C LEU A 600 -7.24 -18.32 5.99
N ASP A 601 -8.23 -17.89 5.22
CA ASP A 601 -9.43 -18.68 4.99
C ASP A 601 -9.08 -19.85 4.05
N GLY A 602 -9.36 -21.07 4.51
CA GLY A 602 -9.08 -22.31 3.79
C GLY A 602 -10.05 -22.58 2.65
N GLU A 603 -11.27 -22.04 2.70
CA GLU A 603 -12.35 -22.29 1.75
C GLU A 603 -13.12 -21.00 1.40
N PRO A 604 -12.47 -19.97 0.82
CA PRO A 604 -13.09 -18.67 0.58
C PRO A 604 -14.29 -18.76 -0.37
N GLY A 605 -15.43 -18.25 0.11
CA GLY A 605 -16.71 -18.25 -0.61
C GLY A 605 -17.07 -16.91 -1.27
N PHE A 606 -18.10 -16.93 -2.11
CA PHE A 606 -18.68 -15.71 -2.67
C PHE A 606 -19.47 -14.95 -1.61
N GLY A 607 -19.15 -13.67 -1.38
CA GLY A 607 -19.76 -12.86 -0.32
C GLY A 607 -19.29 -13.27 1.08
N ASP A 608 -18.39 -14.25 1.19
CA ASP A 608 -17.89 -14.74 2.47
C ASP A 608 -16.68 -13.93 2.91
N VAL A 609 -16.84 -13.25 4.03
CA VAL A 609 -15.80 -12.44 4.65
C VAL A 609 -15.76 -12.65 6.16
N ASP A 610 -16.61 -13.52 6.71
CA ASP A 610 -16.73 -13.73 8.14
C ASP A 610 -15.53 -14.53 8.69
N SER A 611 -15.55 -14.80 10.00
CA SER A 611 -14.50 -15.63 10.61
C SER A 611 -14.57 -17.04 10.01
N PRO A 612 -13.47 -17.59 9.47
CA PRO A 612 -13.56 -18.77 8.61
C PRO A 612 -13.90 -20.04 9.38
N GLU A 613 -14.78 -20.86 8.80
CA GLU A 613 -15.10 -22.22 9.28
C GLU A 613 -13.92 -23.18 9.09
N THR A 614 -13.05 -22.91 8.12
CA THR A 614 -11.76 -23.59 7.94
C THR A 614 -10.63 -22.58 8.04
N LEU A 615 -9.93 -22.55 9.17
CA LEU A 615 -8.76 -21.69 9.35
C LEU A 615 -7.50 -22.42 8.86
N ARG A 616 -6.93 -21.95 7.75
CA ARG A 616 -5.64 -22.43 7.25
C ARG A 616 -4.52 -21.55 7.77
N VAL A 617 -3.54 -22.12 8.46
CA VAL A 617 -2.36 -21.40 8.94
C VAL A 617 -1.16 -21.83 8.13
N VAL A 618 -0.58 -20.92 7.35
CA VAL A 618 0.65 -21.17 6.58
C VAL A 618 1.85 -20.65 7.37
N ALA A 619 2.70 -21.55 7.83
CA ALA A 619 3.87 -21.24 8.65
C ALA A 619 5.19 -21.66 7.96
N PHE A 620 6.26 -20.91 8.22
CA PHE A 620 7.61 -21.17 7.69
C PHE A 620 8.62 -21.39 8.82
N PRO A 621 9.46 -22.44 8.76
CA PRO A 621 10.42 -22.76 9.82
C PRO A 621 11.55 -21.71 9.91
N GLY A 622 12.49 -21.91 10.85
CA GLY A 622 13.74 -21.16 10.96
C GLY A 622 13.80 -20.18 12.14
N ALA A 623 12.65 -19.68 12.62
CA ALA A 623 12.59 -18.80 13.77
C ALA A 623 11.31 -18.97 14.62
N ASP A 624 11.40 -18.54 15.88
CA ASP A 624 10.23 -18.34 16.74
C ASP A 624 9.41 -17.15 16.24
N ASN A 625 8.09 -17.26 16.32
CA ASN A 625 7.19 -16.15 16.02
C ASN A 625 5.86 -16.30 16.75
N THR A 626 5.10 -15.21 16.86
CA THR A 626 3.76 -15.21 17.45
C THR A 626 2.89 -14.20 16.72
N VAL A 627 1.70 -14.65 16.31
CA VAL A 627 0.67 -13.83 15.68
C VAL A 627 -0.60 -13.93 16.50
N ASP A 628 -1.20 -12.80 16.83
CA ASP A 628 -2.48 -12.72 17.52
C ASP A 628 -3.58 -12.49 16.48
N LEU A 629 -4.24 -13.57 16.05
CA LEU A 629 -5.36 -13.50 15.10
C LEU A 629 -6.52 -12.74 15.73
N TYR A 630 -6.97 -11.68 15.06
CA TYR A 630 -8.04 -10.80 15.53
C TYR A 630 -9.38 -11.11 14.84
N GLU A 631 -10.44 -11.27 15.63
CA GLU A 631 -11.79 -11.60 15.15
C GLU A 631 -12.86 -10.83 15.94
N ASP A 632 -13.82 -10.20 15.27
CA ASP A 632 -14.95 -9.45 15.86
C ASP A 632 -16.21 -9.58 14.96
N ASP A 633 -17.16 -8.65 15.02
CA ASP A 633 -18.35 -8.63 14.14
C ASP A 633 -18.12 -8.08 12.71
N GLY A 634 -16.92 -7.57 12.40
CA GLY A 634 -16.56 -7.06 11.09
C GLY A 634 -17.16 -5.72 10.69
N THR A 635 -18.10 -5.12 11.45
CA THR A 635 -18.97 -4.05 10.95
C THR A 635 -19.23 -2.91 11.92
N SER A 636 -19.37 -3.18 13.22
CA SER A 636 -19.72 -2.16 14.21
C SER A 636 -18.50 -1.56 14.89
N GLN A 637 -18.71 -0.52 15.68
CA GLN A 637 -17.71 0.08 16.56
C GLN A 637 -17.62 -0.60 17.93
N ALA A 638 -18.34 -1.70 18.17
CA ALA A 638 -18.33 -2.41 19.45
C ALA A 638 -16.93 -2.92 19.85
N TYR A 639 -16.01 -3.07 18.89
CA TYR A 639 -14.60 -3.40 19.17
C TYR A 639 -13.94 -2.41 20.13
N ARG A 640 -14.38 -1.14 20.16
CA ARG A 640 -13.89 -0.10 21.09
C ARG A 640 -14.24 -0.42 22.55
N ASP A 641 -15.32 -1.17 22.76
CA ASP A 641 -15.79 -1.61 24.07
C ASP A 641 -15.24 -3.00 24.47
N GLY A 642 -14.34 -3.57 23.65
CA GLY A 642 -13.76 -4.90 23.90
C GLY A 642 -14.55 -6.07 23.33
N GLU A 643 -15.54 -5.82 22.46
CA GLU A 643 -16.33 -6.86 21.78
C GLU A 643 -15.55 -7.45 20.59
N TYR A 644 -14.48 -8.17 20.92
CA TYR A 644 -13.65 -8.92 19.98
C TYR A 644 -12.96 -10.09 20.67
N ALA A 645 -12.53 -11.07 19.88
CA ALA A 645 -11.71 -12.19 20.29
C ALA A 645 -10.30 -12.11 19.74
N THR A 646 -9.39 -12.83 20.39
CA THR A 646 -8.02 -13.02 19.94
C THR A 646 -7.59 -14.47 20.12
N THR A 647 -7.01 -15.03 19.06
CA THR A 647 -6.46 -16.39 19.02
C THR A 647 -4.95 -16.31 18.77
N THR A 648 -4.13 -16.56 19.78
CA THR A 648 -2.67 -16.53 19.64
C THR A 648 -2.17 -17.80 18.93
N ILE A 649 -1.45 -17.60 17.83
CA ILE A 649 -0.77 -18.64 17.08
C ILE A 649 0.73 -18.48 17.27
N ARG A 650 1.39 -19.49 17.84
CA ARG A 650 2.81 -19.46 18.17
C ARG A 650 3.58 -20.52 17.41
N GLN A 651 4.67 -20.11 16.76
CA GLN A 651 5.69 -21.03 16.29
C GLN A 651 6.89 -21.01 17.25
N SER A 652 7.37 -22.19 17.60
CA SER A 652 8.65 -22.38 18.28
C SER A 652 9.56 -23.26 17.43
N HIS A 653 10.83 -22.87 17.32
CA HIS A 653 11.79 -23.48 16.44
C HIS A 653 13.05 -23.92 17.20
N GLU A 654 13.44 -25.17 16.98
CA GLU A 654 14.68 -25.77 17.43
C GLU A 654 15.37 -26.44 16.23
N PRO A 655 16.70 -26.65 16.25
CA PRO A 655 17.37 -27.38 15.18
C PRO A 655 16.72 -28.76 14.92
N GLY A 656 16.15 -28.93 13.72
CA GLY A 656 15.49 -30.18 13.31
C GLY A 656 14.07 -30.36 13.84
N ARG A 657 13.48 -29.35 14.50
CA ARG A 657 12.14 -29.44 15.09
C ARG A 657 11.40 -28.10 15.06
N VAL A 658 10.15 -28.11 14.64
CA VAL A 658 9.26 -26.94 14.69
C VAL A 658 7.95 -27.34 15.34
N ALA A 659 7.43 -26.51 16.24
CA ALA A 659 6.13 -26.70 16.84
C ALA A 659 5.26 -25.46 16.63
N LEU A 660 4.10 -25.67 16.00
CA LEU A 660 3.06 -24.67 15.78
C LEU A 660 1.94 -24.92 16.79
N THR A 661 1.60 -23.91 17.58
CA THR A 661 0.57 -23.96 18.62
C THR A 661 -0.51 -22.95 18.29
N VAL A 662 -1.76 -23.39 18.29
CA VAL A 662 -2.93 -22.52 18.34
C VAL A 662 -3.43 -22.54 19.78
N GLU A 663 -3.33 -21.40 20.47
CA GLU A 663 -3.84 -21.26 21.83
C GLU A 663 -5.36 -21.11 21.82
N ALA A 664 -6.00 -21.31 22.97
CA ALA A 664 -7.44 -21.06 23.11
C ALA A 664 -7.78 -19.59 22.84
N ALA A 665 -8.85 -19.35 22.08
CA ALA A 665 -9.40 -18.02 21.87
C ALA A 665 -9.75 -17.35 23.20
N SER A 666 -9.52 -16.04 23.29
CA SER A 666 -9.79 -15.21 24.47
C SER A 666 -10.54 -13.93 24.09
N GLY A 667 -11.20 -13.27 25.04
CA GLY A 667 -12.07 -12.12 24.77
C GLY A 667 -13.53 -12.53 24.52
N ALA A 668 -14.22 -11.83 23.62
CA ALA A 668 -15.60 -12.10 23.20
C ALA A 668 -15.64 -13.25 22.17
N THR A 669 -15.46 -14.49 22.66
CA THR A 669 -15.36 -15.72 21.84
C THR A 669 -16.60 -16.05 21.01
N GLU A 670 -17.71 -15.33 21.18
CA GLU A 670 -18.89 -15.42 20.30
C GLU A 670 -18.63 -14.97 18.85
N HIS A 671 -17.57 -14.18 18.61
CA HIS A 671 -17.15 -13.75 17.26
C HIS A 671 -16.29 -14.78 16.51
N VAL A 672 -16.08 -15.93 17.13
CA VAL A 672 -15.23 -17.03 16.67
C VAL A 672 -16.14 -18.25 16.54
N PRO A 673 -16.16 -18.97 15.39
CA PRO A 673 -16.83 -20.26 15.30
C PRO A 673 -16.46 -21.16 16.50
N ALA A 674 -17.48 -21.62 17.23
CA ALA A 674 -17.28 -22.41 18.45
C ALA A 674 -16.46 -23.67 18.18
N THR A 675 -16.64 -24.23 16.99
CA THR A 675 -15.77 -25.24 16.39
C THR A 675 -15.40 -24.81 14.99
N ARG A 676 -14.16 -25.05 14.56
CA ARG A 676 -13.71 -24.83 13.17
C ARG A 676 -12.72 -25.91 12.76
N ASP A 677 -12.59 -26.16 11.47
CA ASP A 677 -11.52 -26.99 10.95
C ASP A 677 -10.21 -26.19 10.97
N LEU A 678 -9.13 -26.80 11.46
CA LEU A 678 -7.78 -26.22 11.38
C LEU A 678 -6.95 -26.95 10.33
N GLU A 679 -6.35 -26.18 9.41
CA GLU A 679 -5.35 -26.69 8.48
C GLU A 679 -4.00 -26.05 8.77
N LEU A 680 -3.17 -26.76 9.53
CA LEU A 680 -1.86 -26.28 9.95
C LEU A 680 -0.82 -26.72 8.91
N CYS A 681 -0.38 -25.77 8.09
CA CYS A 681 0.49 -25.98 6.95
C CYS A 681 1.88 -25.42 7.25
N VAL A 682 2.88 -26.31 7.39
CA VAL A 682 4.29 -25.89 7.50
C VAL A 682 4.95 -26.04 6.13
N ARG A 683 5.29 -24.92 5.49
CA ARG A 683 5.90 -24.85 4.15
C ARG A 683 7.42 -24.81 4.20
N GLY A 684 8.05 -25.17 3.08
CA GLY A 684 9.50 -25.17 2.92
C GLY A 684 10.22 -26.29 3.69
N VAL A 685 9.50 -27.34 4.06
CA VAL A 685 10.04 -28.48 4.80
C VAL A 685 10.06 -29.74 3.94
N ARG A 686 10.85 -30.73 4.35
CA ARG A 686 10.95 -32.03 3.68
C ARG A 686 9.71 -32.90 3.89
N GLU A 687 9.50 -33.86 2.98
CA GLU A 687 8.40 -34.86 3.03
C GLU A 687 8.48 -35.81 4.23
N ASP A 688 9.68 -36.17 4.67
CA ASP A 688 9.90 -37.27 5.60
C ASP A 688 10.15 -36.80 7.04
N LEU A 689 9.13 -36.18 7.63
CA LEU A 689 9.11 -35.69 9.01
C LEU A 689 8.21 -36.54 9.91
N ALA A 690 8.62 -36.72 11.17
CA ALA A 690 7.73 -37.24 12.22
C ALA A 690 6.78 -36.12 12.65
N VAL A 691 5.49 -36.42 12.74
CA VAL A 691 4.44 -35.44 13.07
C VAL A 691 3.71 -35.91 14.32
N GLU A 692 3.61 -35.02 15.30
CA GLU A 692 2.86 -35.24 16.54
C GLU A 692 1.79 -34.15 16.72
N VAL A 693 0.58 -34.53 17.12
CA VAL A 693 -0.50 -33.63 17.54
C VAL A 693 -0.73 -33.86 19.04
N ASP A 694 -0.48 -32.84 19.85
CA ASP A 694 -0.51 -32.91 21.32
C ASP A 694 0.29 -34.10 21.90
N GLY A 695 1.42 -34.42 21.25
CA GLY A 695 2.32 -35.51 21.63
C GLY A 695 1.87 -36.92 21.24
N ALA A 696 0.79 -37.06 20.47
CA ALA A 696 0.38 -38.32 19.85
C ALA A 696 0.71 -38.33 18.35
N ASP A 697 0.97 -39.50 17.77
CA ASP A 697 1.27 -39.64 16.33
C ASP A 697 0.16 -39.02 15.47
N GLY A 698 0.53 -38.07 14.61
CA GLY A 698 -0.38 -37.37 13.70
C GLY A 698 -0.34 -37.89 12.27
N SER A 699 -1.44 -37.71 11.52
CA SER A 699 -1.45 -37.86 10.07
C SER A 699 -1.12 -36.54 9.37
N VAL A 700 -0.41 -36.61 8.26
CA VAL A 700 -0.01 -35.44 7.47
C VAL A 700 -0.15 -35.72 5.99
N ALA A 701 -0.50 -34.69 5.22
CA ALA A 701 -0.41 -34.68 3.77
C ALA A 701 0.80 -33.84 3.34
N TYR A 702 1.63 -34.38 2.44
CA TYR A 702 2.74 -33.63 1.86
C TYR A 702 2.42 -33.20 0.44
N ASP A 703 2.61 -31.92 0.15
CA ASP A 703 2.57 -31.34 -1.19
C ASP A 703 3.99 -30.99 -1.64
N ALA A 704 4.43 -31.62 -2.73
CA ALA A 704 5.77 -31.44 -3.29
C ALA A 704 5.95 -30.13 -4.06
N GLU A 705 4.88 -29.52 -4.56
CA GLU A 705 4.92 -28.25 -5.29
C GLU A 705 5.22 -27.10 -4.32
N THR A 706 4.49 -27.08 -3.21
CA THR A 706 4.60 -26.07 -2.14
C THR A 706 5.56 -26.45 -1.00
N ARG A 707 6.13 -27.67 -1.04
CA ARG A 707 7.00 -28.25 0.01
C ARG A 707 6.34 -28.18 1.39
N ALA A 708 5.05 -28.50 1.42
CA ALA A 708 4.19 -28.27 2.56
C ALA A 708 3.81 -29.56 3.26
N GLN A 709 3.88 -29.56 4.59
CA GLN A 709 3.27 -30.56 5.45
C GLN A 709 2.00 -29.97 6.03
N THR A 710 0.84 -30.52 5.65
CA THR A 710 -0.47 -30.04 6.10
C THR A 710 -1.11 -31.05 7.04
N ILE A 711 -1.45 -30.58 8.24
CA ILE A 711 -2.15 -31.33 9.28
C ILE A 711 -3.54 -30.74 9.41
N THR A 712 -4.56 -31.58 9.17
CA THR A 712 -5.97 -31.18 9.33
C THR A 712 -6.50 -31.68 10.68
N ILE A 713 -7.06 -30.77 11.47
CA ILE A 713 -7.73 -31.05 12.74
C ILE A 713 -9.19 -30.62 12.58
N PRO A 714 -10.10 -31.57 12.30
CA PRO A 714 -11.50 -31.23 12.08
C PRO A 714 -12.21 -30.90 13.40
N ASP A 715 -13.27 -30.09 13.32
CA ASP A 715 -14.15 -29.73 14.44
C ASP A 715 -13.40 -29.26 15.70
N HIS A 716 -12.31 -28.50 15.54
CA HIS A 716 -11.50 -28.01 16.65
C HIS A 716 -12.27 -27.00 17.49
N ASP A 717 -12.42 -27.27 18.79
CA ASP A 717 -13.01 -26.34 19.77
C ASP A 717 -12.10 -25.12 19.94
N ALA A 718 -12.60 -23.93 19.56
CA ALA A 718 -11.82 -22.70 19.58
C ALA A 718 -11.37 -22.28 21.00
N THR A 719 -11.95 -22.84 22.06
CA THR A 719 -11.56 -22.60 23.46
C THR A 719 -10.52 -23.60 23.97
N SER A 720 -10.05 -24.49 23.10
CA SER A 720 -9.01 -25.46 23.39
C SER A 720 -7.69 -25.07 22.72
N ARG A 721 -6.59 -25.45 23.35
CA ARG A 721 -5.25 -25.35 22.75
C ARG A 721 -4.97 -26.61 21.93
N VAL A 722 -4.25 -26.47 20.81
CA VAL A 722 -3.62 -27.59 20.11
C VAL A 722 -2.18 -27.25 19.71
N THR A 723 -1.28 -28.23 19.81
CA THR A 723 0.10 -28.10 19.36
C THR A 723 0.44 -29.19 18.35
N VAL A 724 0.91 -28.79 17.17
CA VAL A 724 1.45 -29.67 16.13
C VAL A 724 2.97 -29.53 16.10
N THR A 725 3.69 -30.65 16.19
CA THR A 725 5.16 -30.71 16.16
C THR A 725 5.63 -31.51 14.96
N LEU A 726 6.55 -30.95 14.18
CA LEU A 726 7.25 -31.64 13.10
C LEU A 726 8.72 -31.82 13.49
N SER A 727 9.24 -33.02 13.33
CA SER A 727 10.62 -33.37 13.71
C SER A 727 11.34 -34.13 12.61
N ALA A 728 12.54 -33.67 12.25
CA ALA A 728 13.44 -34.31 11.29
C ALA A 728 14.46 -35.26 11.96
N HIS A 729 14.37 -35.44 13.28
CA HIS A 729 15.37 -36.10 14.13
C HIS A 729 16.76 -35.45 13.98
N ASP A 730 17.78 -36.22 13.57
CA ASP A 730 19.16 -35.73 13.42
C ASP A 730 19.40 -34.89 12.15
N ARG A 731 18.35 -34.60 11.36
CA ARG A 731 18.43 -33.87 10.09
C ARG A 731 17.84 -32.47 10.22
N GLY A 732 18.14 -31.60 9.25
CA GLY A 732 17.44 -30.32 9.10
C GLY A 732 16.00 -30.52 8.58
N LEU A 733 15.11 -29.60 8.97
CA LEU A 733 13.71 -29.53 8.49
C LEU A 733 13.64 -29.19 7.01
N VAL A 734 14.46 -28.23 6.58
CA VAL A 734 14.57 -27.73 5.20
C VAL A 734 15.56 -28.60 4.44
N VAL A 735 15.27 -28.93 3.19
CA VAL A 735 16.24 -29.57 2.30
C VAL A 735 17.22 -28.51 1.81
N PRO A 736 18.55 -28.66 2.04
CA PRO A 736 19.52 -27.73 1.49
C PRO A 736 19.55 -27.87 -0.03
N GLU A 737 18.90 -26.95 -0.73
CA GLU A 737 18.86 -26.89 -2.19
C GLU A 737 19.42 -25.55 -2.65
N ASP A 738 20.24 -25.58 -3.70
CA ASP A 738 20.64 -24.36 -4.40
C ASP A 738 19.53 -24.00 -5.40
N PRO A 739 18.78 -22.91 -5.17
CA PRO A 739 17.61 -22.58 -5.97
C PRO A 739 17.96 -22.27 -7.43
N ARG A 740 19.24 -21.99 -7.73
CA ARG A 740 19.70 -21.66 -9.10
C ARG A 740 19.45 -22.80 -10.08
N ARG A 741 19.56 -24.06 -9.64
CA ARG A 741 19.37 -25.21 -10.56
C ARG A 741 17.96 -25.25 -11.13
N ASP A 742 16.97 -25.09 -10.27
CA ASP A 742 15.57 -25.12 -10.69
C ASP A 742 15.21 -23.85 -11.45
N ARG A 743 15.69 -22.68 -11.01
CA ARG A 743 15.49 -21.41 -11.74
C ARG A 743 16.07 -21.46 -13.16
N VAL A 744 17.28 -22.00 -13.35
CA VAL A 744 17.85 -22.16 -14.71
C VAL A 744 17.00 -23.11 -15.54
N ARG A 745 16.56 -24.23 -14.98
CA ARG A 745 15.70 -25.18 -15.71
C ARG A 745 14.38 -24.52 -16.12
N GLU A 746 13.78 -23.77 -15.21
CA GLU A 746 12.55 -23.03 -15.40
C GLU A 746 12.72 -21.99 -16.51
N LEU A 747 13.69 -21.08 -16.37
CA LEU A 747 14.07 -20.11 -17.41
C LEU A 747 14.22 -20.77 -18.79
N LEU A 748 15.00 -21.86 -18.89
CA LEU A 748 15.25 -22.57 -20.14
C LEU A 748 13.97 -23.15 -20.77
N ARG A 749 12.91 -23.45 -20.00
CA ARG A 749 11.64 -23.92 -20.57
C ARG A 749 10.99 -22.85 -21.44
N HIS A 750 11.09 -21.58 -21.04
CA HIS A 750 10.48 -20.44 -21.72
C HIS A 750 11.30 -19.91 -22.89
N LEU A 751 12.63 -20.08 -22.87
CA LEU A 751 13.48 -19.56 -23.96
C LEU A 751 13.20 -20.25 -25.31
N GLU A 752 13.03 -19.48 -26.38
CA GLU A 752 12.82 -20.01 -27.73
C GLU A 752 14.14 -20.41 -28.43
N ILE A 753 14.85 -21.39 -27.87
CA ILE A 753 16.14 -21.88 -28.38
C ILE A 753 16.11 -23.39 -28.66
N PRO A 754 17.02 -23.92 -29.51
CA PRO A 754 17.02 -25.35 -29.83
C PRO A 754 17.12 -26.23 -28.59
N ALA A 755 16.31 -27.29 -28.50
CA ALA A 755 16.24 -28.17 -27.32
C ALA A 755 17.59 -28.78 -26.92
N ARG A 756 18.47 -29.05 -27.90
CA ARG A 756 19.83 -29.51 -27.64
C ARG A 756 20.70 -28.45 -26.96
N SER A 757 20.50 -27.18 -27.27
CA SER A 757 21.14 -26.06 -26.57
C SER A 757 20.65 -26.00 -25.12
N LYS A 758 19.32 -26.06 -24.90
CA LYS A 758 18.73 -26.07 -23.55
C LYS A 758 19.36 -27.15 -22.66
N ALA A 759 19.37 -28.39 -23.13
CA ALA A 759 19.94 -29.51 -22.38
C ALA A 759 21.45 -29.34 -22.09
N ARG A 760 22.21 -28.74 -23.02
CA ARG A 760 23.64 -28.49 -22.81
C ARG A 760 23.89 -27.34 -21.84
N ILE A 761 23.09 -26.28 -21.91
CA ILE A 761 23.16 -25.15 -20.98
C ILE A 761 22.81 -25.64 -19.57
N GLU A 762 21.75 -26.43 -19.39
CA GLU A 762 21.39 -27.02 -18.09
C GLU A 762 22.52 -27.89 -17.52
N GLU A 763 23.15 -28.73 -18.35
CA GLU A 763 24.31 -29.56 -17.96
C GLU A 763 25.49 -28.68 -17.49
N TYR A 764 25.81 -27.62 -18.23
CA TYR A 764 26.94 -26.74 -17.92
C TYR A 764 26.65 -25.86 -16.70
N ALA A 765 25.43 -25.35 -16.57
CA ALA A 765 24.94 -24.65 -15.38
C ALA A 765 25.02 -25.53 -14.13
N ALA A 766 24.61 -26.80 -14.21
CA ALA A 766 24.68 -27.72 -13.08
C ALA A 766 26.13 -27.99 -12.64
N ALA A 767 27.06 -28.10 -13.60
CA ALA A 767 28.50 -28.23 -13.35
C ALA A 767 29.09 -26.94 -12.75
N PHE A 768 28.67 -25.77 -13.23
CA PHE A 768 29.06 -24.47 -12.68
C PHE A 768 28.60 -24.32 -11.22
N ILE A 769 27.32 -24.59 -10.94
CA ILE A 769 26.76 -24.55 -9.59
C ILE A 769 27.47 -25.54 -8.65
N ALA A 770 27.90 -26.69 -9.16
CA ALA A 770 28.68 -27.68 -8.40
C ALA A 770 30.16 -27.28 -8.19
N GLY A 771 30.63 -26.16 -8.75
CA GLY A 771 32.02 -25.72 -8.69
C GLY A 771 32.97 -26.50 -9.61
N GLU A 772 32.44 -27.27 -10.56
CA GLU A 772 33.24 -28.01 -11.55
C GLU A 772 33.66 -27.13 -12.74
N ARG A 773 33.01 -25.96 -12.89
CA ARG A 773 33.37 -24.87 -13.82
C ARG A 773 33.46 -23.57 -13.03
N ALA A 774 34.46 -22.74 -13.32
CA ALA A 774 34.75 -21.53 -12.54
C ALA A 774 34.23 -20.23 -13.19
N ASP A 775 34.33 -20.12 -14.52
CA ASP A 775 33.94 -18.94 -15.30
C ASP A 775 32.64 -19.14 -16.09
N LEU A 776 32.14 -18.04 -16.64
CA LEU A 776 30.96 -17.99 -17.52
C LEU A 776 31.30 -18.11 -19.02
N ASP A 777 32.59 -18.26 -19.40
CA ASP A 777 33.05 -18.25 -20.80
C ASP A 777 32.40 -19.34 -21.66
N TRP A 778 31.96 -20.44 -21.04
CA TRP A 778 31.24 -21.52 -21.70
C TRP A 778 29.90 -21.06 -22.33
N LEU A 779 29.32 -19.95 -21.87
CA LEU A 779 28.14 -19.36 -22.50
C LEU A 779 28.45 -18.80 -23.89
N GLY A 780 29.70 -18.43 -24.16
CA GLY A 780 30.16 -18.00 -25.49
C GLY A 780 29.95 -19.07 -26.58
N ASP A 781 29.92 -20.36 -26.22
CA ASP A 781 29.57 -21.47 -27.14
C ASP A 781 28.14 -21.35 -27.72
N PHE A 782 27.29 -20.55 -27.06
CA PHE A 782 25.88 -20.36 -27.39
C PHE A 782 25.55 -18.97 -27.92
N ARG A 783 26.53 -18.07 -28.08
CA ARG A 783 26.30 -16.67 -28.52
C ARG A 783 25.54 -16.54 -29.84
N GLU A 784 25.69 -17.48 -30.76
CA GLU A 784 24.97 -17.49 -32.06
C GLU A 784 23.53 -18.03 -31.93
N ARG A 785 23.15 -18.50 -30.74
CA ARG A 785 21.87 -19.17 -30.45
C ARG A 785 21.07 -18.49 -29.35
N LEU A 786 21.68 -17.54 -28.64
CA LEU A 786 21.07 -16.76 -27.58
C LEU A 786 20.98 -15.31 -28.04
N THR A 787 19.86 -14.65 -27.77
CA THR A 787 19.85 -13.18 -27.79
C THR A 787 20.64 -12.66 -26.59
N GLY A 788 21.09 -11.39 -26.62
CA GLY A 788 21.77 -10.80 -25.48
C GLY A 788 20.90 -10.76 -24.22
N GLU A 789 19.57 -10.61 -24.39
CA GLU A 789 18.59 -10.68 -23.30
C GLU A 789 18.52 -12.10 -22.68
N GLN A 790 18.47 -13.15 -23.51
CA GLN A 790 18.48 -14.54 -23.05
C GLN A 790 19.79 -14.89 -22.33
N ALA A 791 20.93 -14.42 -22.87
CA ALA A 791 22.24 -14.61 -22.25
C ALA A 791 22.31 -13.92 -20.88
N ARG A 792 21.85 -12.66 -20.79
CA ARG A 792 21.74 -11.92 -19.52
C ARG A 792 20.89 -12.68 -18.52
N ALA A 793 19.69 -13.14 -18.89
CA ALA A 793 18.80 -13.87 -17.99
C ALA A 793 19.45 -15.14 -17.43
N ILE A 794 20.17 -15.89 -18.26
CA ILE A 794 20.90 -17.08 -17.82
C ILE A 794 22.01 -16.70 -16.83
N VAL A 795 22.77 -15.62 -17.11
CA VAL A 795 23.85 -15.16 -16.24
C VAL A 795 23.32 -14.66 -14.90
N GLU A 796 22.37 -13.72 -14.91
CA GLU A 796 21.76 -13.17 -13.68
C GLU A 796 21.06 -14.26 -12.84
N THR A 797 20.60 -15.37 -13.46
CA THR A 797 20.07 -16.52 -12.71
C THR A 797 21.16 -17.40 -12.08
N LEU A 798 22.36 -17.43 -12.67
CA LEU A 798 23.48 -18.26 -12.22
C LEU A 798 24.35 -17.59 -11.16
N VAL A 799 24.46 -16.26 -11.21
CA VAL A 799 25.38 -15.48 -10.37
C VAL A 799 24.68 -14.31 -9.72
N ASP A 800 25.21 -13.88 -8.59
CA ASP A 800 24.78 -12.67 -7.89
C ASP A 800 25.52 -11.45 -8.48
N ALA A 801 25.21 -11.12 -9.73
CA ALA A 801 25.74 -9.96 -10.42
C ALA A 801 24.83 -9.52 -11.58
N GLY A 802 24.65 -8.21 -11.74
CA GLY A 802 23.82 -7.68 -12.81
C GLY A 802 23.70 -6.17 -12.80
N VAL A 803 22.73 -5.69 -13.58
CA VAL A 803 22.35 -4.27 -13.65
C VAL A 803 20.84 -4.14 -13.74
N ALA A 804 20.26 -3.10 -13.15
CA ALA A 804 18.82 -2.85 -13.20
C ALA A 804 18.54 -1.36 -13.36
N HIS A 805 17.64 -1.01 -14.28
CA HIS A 805 17.00 0.30 -14.30
C HIS A 805 15.83 0.28 -13.32
N VAL A 806 15.81 1.22 -12.39
CA VAL A 806 14.81 1.32 -11.34
C VAL A 806 14.46 2.80 -11.18
N GLY A 807 13.17 3.12 -11.12
CA GLY A 807 12.69 4.50 -11.06
C GLY A 807 11.49 4.65 -10.14
N ASN A 808 11.26 5.88 -9.69
CA ASN A 808 10.08 6.30 -8.96
C ASN A 808 9.54 7.65 -9.51
N ALA A 809 8.76 8.40 -8.72
CA ALA A 809 8.26 9.73 -9.10
C ALA A 809 9.35 10.73 -9.46
N GLU A 810 10.44 10.74 -8.69
CA GLU A 810 11.39 11.85 -8.64
C GLU A 810 12.75 11.49 -9.22
N GLN A 811 13.07 10.19 -9.26
CA GLN A 811 14.42 9.70 -9.54
C GLN A 811 14.38 8.46 -10.42
N GLU A 812 15.19 8.49 -11.47
CA GLU A 812 15.55 7.33 -12.28
C GLU A 812 17.01 6.97 -12.01
N ARG A 813 17.31 5.67 -11.89
CA ARG A 813 18.64 5.18 -11.51
C ARG A 813 18.99 3.82 -12.09
N LEU A 814 20.30 3.58 -12.20
CA LEU A 814 20.86 2.27 -12.51
C LEU A 814 21.53 1.66 -11.27
N LEU A 815 21.07 0.48 -10.88
CA LEU A 815 21.68 -0.35 -9.83
C LEU A 815 22.62 -1.35 -10.48
N LEU A 816 23.91 -1.28 -10.17
CA LEU A 816 24.92 -2.26 -10.57
C LEU A 816 25.33 -3.05 -9.33
N TRP A 817 25.36 -4.37 -9.42
CA TRP A 817 25.76 -5.20 -8.28
C TRP A 817 26.61 -6.40 -8.67
N ASN A 818 27.37 -6.89 -7.69
CA ASN A 818 28.26 -8.04 -7.83
C ASN A 818 28.52 -8.67 -6.45
N GLY A 819 27.49 -9.29 -5.87
CA GLY A 819 27.57 -9.96 -4.57
C GLY A 819 28.53 -11.15 -4.56
N ASP A 820 28.74 -11.80 -5.71
CA ASP A 820 29.70 -12.91 -5.85
C ASP A 820 31.16 -12.45 -6.04
N GLY A 821 31.43 -11.14 -6.18
CA GLY A 821 32.78 -10.59 -6.38
C GLY A 821 33.46 -11.03 -7.68
N ARG A 822 32.67 -11.24 -8.74
CA ARG A 822 33.12 -11.75 -10.04
C ARG A 822 34.01 -10.76 -10.79
N THR A 823 35.01 -11.27 -11.50
CA THR A 823 35.89 -10.48 -12.37
C THR A 823 35.56 -10.58 -13.85
N ASP A 824 34.75 -11.57 -14.22
CA ASP A 824 34.31 -11.86 -15.60
C ASP A 824 32.97 -11.20 -15.96
N VAL A 825 32.33 -10.49 -15.02
CA VAL A 825 31.25 -9.55 -15.32
C VAL A 825 31.78 -8.13 -15.12
N THR A 826 31.77 -7.33 -16.18
CA THR A 826 32.45 -6.03 -16.22
C THR A 826 31.52 -4.92 -16.68
N TYR A 827 31.85 -3.67 -16.38
CA TYR A 827 31.14 -2.51 -16.88
C TYR A 827 32.10 -1.48 -17.50
N ARG A 828 31.53 -0.64 -18.36
CA ARG A 828 32.14 0.58 -18.90
C ARG A 828 31.10 1.68 -18.89
N LEU A 829 31.31 2.71 -18.08
CA LEU A 829 30.53 3.95 -18.06
C LEU A 829 31.34 5.03 -18.78
N SER A 830 30.74 5.66 -19.79
CA SER A 830 31.33 6.80 -20.50
C SER A 830 30.37 7.99 -20.42
N THR A 831 30.85 9.12 -19.92
CA THR A 831 30.10 10.39 -19.85
C THR A 831 30.75 11.41 -20.79
N PHE A 832 29.95 12.28 -21.39
CA PHE A 832 30.45 13.30 -22.32
C PHE A 832 29.94 14.69 -21.94
N GLU A 833 30.85 15.66 -21.79
CA GLU A 833 30.47 17.06 -21.63
C GLU A 833 30.48 17.79 -22.99
N ARG A 834 29.35 18.37 -23.38
CA ARG A 834 29.32 19.29 -24.54
C ARG A 834 29.91 20.65 -24.14
N GLY A 835 31.19 20.85 -24.46
CA GLY A 835 31.82 22.16 -24.35
C GLY A 835 31.17 23.23 -25.24
N SER A 836 31.38 24.51 -24.91
CA SER A 836 30.87 25.67 -25.69
C SER A 836 31.45 25.82 -27.10
N ILE A 837 32.31 24.88 -27.54
CA ILE A 837 32.97 24.84 -28.85
C ILE A 837 32.59 23.50 -29.51
N PRO A 838 31.98 23.48 -30.72
CA PRO A 838 31.41 22.29 -31.35
C PRO A 838 32.34 21.09 -31.67
N LEU A 839 33.62 21.15 -31.29
CA LEU A 839 34.67 20.22 -31.72
C LEU A 839 35.54 19.65 -30.59
N ALA A 840 35.26 19.98 -29.33
CA ALA A 840 35.95 19.41 -28.17
C ALA A 840 34.91 18.93 -27.15
N ALA A 841 34.55 17.64 -27.23
CA ALA A 841 33.92 16.95 -26.13
C ALA A 841 35.06 16.35 -25.29
N GLU A 842 35.15 16.73 -24.02
CA GLU A 842 35.93 15.99 -23.04
C GLU A 842 34.98 14.94 -22.43
N GLY A 843 35.43 13.70 -22.36
CA GLY A 843 34.64 12.60 -21.84
C GLY A 843 35.45 11.80 -20.84
N GLU A 844 34.79 11.40 -19.76
CA GLU A 844 35.37 10.53 -18.75
C GLU A 844 34.91 9.09 -19.00
N THR A 845 35.79 8.13 -18.72
CA THR A 845 35.45 6.70 -18.86
C THR A 845 35.93 5.94 -17.65
N GLU A 846 34.98 5.29 -16.99
CA GLU A 846 35.20 4.39 -15.88
C GLU A 846 34.93 2.96 -16.35
N SER A 847 35.81 2.01 -16.04
CA SER A 847 35.59 0.60 -16.40
C SER A 847 36.33 -0.36 -15.47
N GLY A 848 35.81 -1.58 -15.34
CA GLY A 848 36.38 -2.63 -14.50
C GLY A 848 35.37 -3.76 -14.26
N PRO A 849 35.68 -4.71 -13.37
CA PRO A 849 34.69 -5.62 -12.82
C PRO A 849 33.49 -4.85 -12.24
N LEU A 850 32.29 -5.43 -12.30
CA LEU A 850 31.14 -4.83 -11.63
C LEU A 850 31.47 -4.59 -10.13
N PRO A 851 31.14 -3.42 -9.58
CA PRO A 851 31.32 -3.14 -8.16
C PRO A 851 30.33 -3.98 -7.34
N SER A 852 30.62 -4.18 -6.05
CA SER A 852 29.73 -4.92 -5.13
C SER A 852 28.33 -4.32 -5.12
N LEU A 853 28.26 -2.99 -5.06
CA LEU A 853 27.08 -2.17 -5.31
C LEU A 853 27.56 -0.83 -5.87
N LYS A 854 26.88 -0.32 -6.89
CA LYS A 854 26.98 1.06 -7.33
C LYS A 854 25.62 1.54 -7.80
N ILE A 855 25.23 2.70 -7.30
CA ILE A 855 24.00 3.39 -7.66
C ILE A 855 24.39 4.58 -8.52
N LEU A 856 23.75 4.68 -9.69
CA LEU A 856 23.94 5.77 -10.62
C LEU A 856 22.60 6.49 -10.75
N GLU A 857 22.45 7.62 -10.06
CA GLU A 857 21.33 8.53 -10.28
C GLU A 857 21.48 9.15 -11.67
N LEU A 858 20.44 9.04 -12.51
CA LEU A 858 20.56 9.43 -13.92
C LEU A 858 20.67 10.95 -14.09
N ASP A 859 20.05 11.72 -13.19
CA ASP A 859 20.10 13.18 -13.20
C ASP A 859 21.51 13.72 -12.95
N ASP A 860 22.33 12.98 -12.18
CA ASP A 860 23.72 13.33 -11.90
C ASP A 860 24.66 13.08 -13.09
N LEU A 861 24.22 12.34 -14.12
CA LEU A 861 25.04 11.99 -15.29
C LEU A 861 25.08 13.09 -16.37
N GLY A 862 24.47 14.26 -16.13
CA GLY A 862 24.71 15.47 -16.93
C GLY A 862 23.94 15.56 -18.26
N GLY A 863 22.75 14.97 -18.34
CA GLY A 863 21.89 14.95 -19.53
C GLY A 863 21.97 13.64 -20.35
N GLU A 864 21.55 13.65 -21.62
CA GLU A 864 21.45 12.41 -22.42
C GLU A 864 22.80 11.86 -22.95
N ASP A 865 23.91 12.57 -22.77
CA ASP A 865 25.20 12.24 -23.38
C ASP A 865 26.05 11.32 -22.46
N TRP A 866 25.53 10.13 -22.11
CA TRP A 866 26.28 9.06 -21.43
C TRP A 866 25.93 7.67 -21.98
N THR A 867 26.81 6.69 -21.73
CA THR A 867 26.58 5.28 -22.05
C THR A 867 27.11 4.37 -20.94
N LEU A 868 26.31 3.41 -20.50
CA LEU A 868 26.74 2.31 -19.63
C LEU A 868 26.66 1.00 -20.40
N THR A 869 27.77 0.29 -20.53
CA THR A 869 27.79 -1.08 -21.04
C THR A 869 28.14 -2.05 -19.93
N VAL A 870 27.33 -3.09 -19.72
CA VAL A 870 27.66 -4.22 -18.84
C VAL A 870 27.88 -5.46 -19.70
N GLU A 871 29.09 -6.04 -19.61
CA GLU A 871 29.52 -7.22 -20.34
C GLU A 871 29.49 -8.44 -19.41
N TYR A 872 28.72 -9.46 -19.78
CA TYR A 872 28.55 -10.72 -19.05
C TYR A 872 29.47 -11.80 -19.63
N ALA A 873 30.77 -11.70 -19.34
CA ALA A 873 31.82 -12.54 -19.94
C ALA A 873 31.73 -12.58 -21.47
N ASP A 874 32.08 -13.71 -22.10
CA ASP A 874 31.93 -13.92 -23.54
C ASP A 874 30.48 -14.20 -24.00
N ALA A 875 29.50 -14.10 -23.09
CA ALA A 875 28.10 -14.48 -23.35
C ALA A 875 27.30 -13.39 -24.07
N GLY A 876 27.52 -12.13 -23.73
CA GLY A 876 26.76 -11.00 -24.25
C GLY A 876 26.93 -9.72 -23.42
N ARG A 877 26.30 -8.64 -23.87
CA ARG A 877 26.31 -7.35 -23.15
C ARG A 877 24.97 -6.65 -23.25
N VAL A 878 24.71 -5.78 -22.28
CA VAL A 878 23.59 -4.83 -22.29
C VAL A 878 24.15 -3.41 -22.25
N THR A 879 23.58 -2.52 -23.06
CA THR A 879 23.94 -1.10 -23.09
C THR A 879 22.74 -0.22 -22.75
N PHE A 880 22.97 0.73 -21.85
CA PHE A 880 22.07 1.82 -21.49
C PHE A 880 22.66 3.14 -21.99
N ASP A 881 21.81 4.09 -22.35
CA ASP A 881 22.18 5.44 -22.77
C ASP A 881 21.41 6.50 -21.99
N GLY A 882 21.48 7.76 -22.42
CA GLY A 882 20.82 8.92 -21.81
C GLY A 882 19.38 8.77 -21.34
N THR A 883 18.64 7.77 -21.81
CA THR A 883 17.27 7.44 -21.39
C THR A 883 17.18 6.57 -20.14
N GLY A 884 18.27 5.94 -19.71
CA GLY A 884 18.24 4.90 -18.67
C GLY A 884 17.68 3.56 -19.15
N GLU A 885 17.05 3.50 -20.32
CA GLU A 885 16.51 2.28 -20.90
C GLU A 885 17.59 1.44 -21.57
N ALA A 886 17.40 0.12 -21.55
CA ALA A 886 18.29 -0.79 -22.25
C ALA A 886 18.06 -0.67 -23.78
N GLN A 887 18.99 0.01 -24.47
CA GLN A 887 18.86 0.29 -25.90
C GLN A 887 19.36 -0.84 -26.80
N GLN A 888 20.34 -1.63 -26.32
CA GLN A 888 20.98 -2.64 -27.15
C GLN A 888 21.40 -3.87 -26.35
N TYR A 889 20.95 -5.02 -26.82
CA TYR A 889 21.43 -6.34 -26.42
C TYR A 889 22.28 -6.89 -27.57
N ASP A 890 23.61 -6.77 -27.49
CA ASP A 890 24.47 -7.27 -28.55
C ASP A 890 24.60 -8.78 -28.54
N GLY A 891 24.44 -9.38 -29.73
CA GLY A 891 24.17 -10.79 -29.99
C GLY A 891 23.26 -11.00 -31.22
N GLU A 892 22.75 -9.91 -31.81
CA GLU A 892 21.98 -9.95 -33.05
C GLU A 892 22.75 -10.61 -34.19
N ILE A 893 22.05 -11.53 -34.86
CA ILE A 893 22.49 -12.25 -36.04
C ILE A 893 22.64 -11.25 -37.19
N TRP A 894 23.86 -11.15 -37.75
CA TRP A 894 24.04 -10.87 -39.19
C TRP A 894 24.05 -12.18 -39.98
#